data_AF-A0A4P5SFE6-F1
#
_entry.id   AF-A0A4P5SFE6-F1
#
_cell.length_a   1.000
_cell.length_b   1.000
_cell.length_c   1.000
_cell.angle_alpha   90.00
_cell.angle_beta   90.00
_cell.angle_gamma   90.00
#
_symmetry.space_group_name_H-M   'P 1'
#
loop_
_entity.id
_entity.type
_entity.pdbx_description
1 polymer ?
#
loop_
_entity_poly.entity_id
_entity_poly.type
_entity_poly.pdbx_seq_one_letter_code
_entity_poly.pdbx_strand_id
1 'polypeptide(L)'
;MPEASPPLGTLKVETSLRSALAQVSVIALTVAGFIVFLPAGTLLVLKFSEIEAAEKATYLVLLAIWILGLTRFAIFRRSHIQTAATLALLASPLLMVQTSSAPWLPVPFIAFAVTFGAAFSFRPQTAIPIIALTALLNWLVVLNPAPSVILSASEPLDGFIGPLFILVVGPALSILSRTWFVAAKRTDASRDQLETAVVESYLALQIQSAQSMVDRRIHETVLNTLNGIASAPPAADRRSIEAACQHDLDQLELGSQVQTPQLISLLIADAITASRIRRLQPDVLLGDDIELSPQIAGVLRDALVEALRNVERHSGATATTIITAQNNGELSIRIHDNGSGISAKGLEQFGLRNTIKASMAALGGGATVTSPASGGTTITLSIPLTEAHVLQMPSEPSLEAVTRSWLARLCIISPSIFGLLTVWDLTSSLNPSSLPLIAFLVFFAFNIALAIFWGTDHRVFLAVATFATAALALLATYVSLAGCSSSSAVHWLINAITGGIVLTIFALATNPLRISVLPALTILGLFLIWGLPNDCRGVPVMSIFGTVAYVIGGMYTARSLFEKFDAKRADAQELWTRATEQQTEIARQAAISESWSRVSSTAKSFLADIASGVVDPLTQGSRARAGAEESRIRVNLGHADALASGMWESVQGMVAAAGLAQISVNAVALSAGSRRDPLPAAIGAALESTALAYPNQAITVRLFTDEDAEELLVTALGDEALPIWVPGDLTGFTSTELQFADCQVLVALDTDDEGVSIVINIRRPLNQPAPSQAV
;
A
#
# COMPACT_ATOMS: atom_id res chain seq x y z
N MET A 1 24.48 15.59 6.10
CA MET A 1 23.07 15.98 5.96
C MET A 1 22.47 15.08 4.88
N PRO A 2 21.55 14.18 5.21
CA PRO A 2 20.75 13.51 4.19
C PRO A 2 19.79 14.54 3.58
N GLU A 3 19.63 14.52 2.26
CA GLU A 3 18.75 15.40 1.51
C GLU A 3 17.34 15.38 2.10
N ALA A 4 16.81 16.57 2.40
CA ALA A 4 15.44 16.74 2.82
C ALA A 4 14.52 16.24 1.68
N SER A 5 13.82 15.13 1.94
CA SER A 5 12.73 14.65 1.10
C SER A 5 11.76 15.79 0.81
N PRO A 6 11.32 15.97 -0.44
CA PRO A 6 10.44 17.09 -0.78
C PRO A 6 9.12 16.98 -0.01
N PRO A 7 8.47 18.12 0.31
CA PRO A 7 7.19 18.11 1.01
C PRO A 7 6.15 17.36 0.18
N LEU A 8 5.50 16.37 0.80
CA LEU A 8 4.42 15.51 0.28
C LEU A 8 3.17 16.27 -0.22
N GLY A 9 3.20 17.60 -0.35
CA GLY A 9 2.02 18.43 -0.58
C GLY A 9 1.76 18.86 -2.02
N THR A 10 2.64 18.57 -2.99
CA THR A 10 2.46 19.14 -4.35
C THR A 10 2.90 18.20 -5.46
N LEU A 11 2.13 17.15 -5.77
CA LEU A 11 2.23 16.53 -7.09
C LEU A 11 0.94 15.82 -7.50
N LYS A 12 0.39 16.35 -8.60
CA LYS A 12 -0.69 15.85 -9.47
C LYS A 12 -2.09 15.79 -8.84
N VAL A 13 -2.99 16.54 -9.47
CA VAL A 13 -4.43 16.26 -9.48
C VAL A 13 -4.60 14.82 -9.95
N GLU A 14 -4.60 13.88 -9.02
CA GLU A 14 -4.77 12.48 -9.35
C GLU A 14 -6.18 12.28 -9.87
N THR A 15 -6.26 11.93 -11.14
CA THR A 15 -7.50 11.52 -11.77
C THR A 15 -7.96 10.23 -11.08
N SER A 16 -8.84 10.37 -10.08
CA SER A 16 -9.54 9.24 -9.43
C SER A 16 -10.06 8.26 -10.49
N LEU A 17 -10.13 6.97 -10.18
CA LEU A 17 -10.61 5.99 -11.17
C LEU A 17 -12.06 6.31 -11.63
N ARG A 18 -12.82 7.05 -10.81
CA ARG A 18 -14.09 7.67 -11.21
C ARG A 18 -13.99 8.58 -12.43
N SER A 19 -12.96 9.41 -12.52
CA SER A 19 -12.74 10.28 -13.68
C SER A 19 -12.36 9.49 -14.94
N ALA A 20 -11.66 8.36 -14.78
CA ALA A 20 -11.38 7.43 -15.86
C ALA A 20 -12.66 6.75 -16.36
N LEU A 21 -13.54 6.33 -15.45
CA LEU A 21 -14.84 5.79 -15.80
C LEU A 21 -15.74 6.81 -16.49
N ALA A 22 -15.66 8.10 -16.14
CA ALA A 22 -16.35 9.16 -16.86
C ALA A 22 -15.84 9.31 -18.31
N GLN A 23 -14.53 9.13 -18.55
CA GLN A 23 -13.97 9.10 -19.91
C GLN A 23 -14.47 7.88 -20.70
N VAL A 24 -14.59 6.72 -20.05
CA VAL A 24 -15.19 5.50 -20.63
C VAL A 24 -16.63 5.75 -21.11
N SER A 25 -17.47 6.39 -20.29
CA SER A 25 -18.83 6.74 -20.68
C SER A 25 -18.85 7.65 -21.92
N VAL A 26 -17.94 8.62 -22.00
CA VAL A 26 -17.82 9.53 -23.15
C VAL A 26 -17.39 8.79 -24.41
N ILE A 27 -16.42 7.88 -24.32
CA ILE A 27 -15.98 7.04 -25.44
C ILE A 27 -17.15 6.18 -25.93
N ALA A 28 -17.85 5.51 -25.02
CA ALA A 28 -19.01 4.67 -25.34
C ALA A 28 -20.09 5.45 -26.09
N LEU A 29 -20.44 6.65 -25.61
CA LEU A 29 -21.42 7.53 -26.26
C LEU A 29 -20.94 8.10 -27.60
N THR A 30 -19.63 8.35 -27.74
CA THR A 30 -19.05 8.85 -29.00
C THR A 30 -19.11 7.75 -30.07
N VAL A 31 -18.68 6.53 -29.74
CA VAL A 31 -18.76 5.37 -30.63
C VAL A 31 -20.21 5.07 -31.00
N ALA A 32 -21.12 5.05 -30.02
CA ALA A 32 -22.55 4.86 -30.25
C ALA A 32 -23.12 5.93 -31.20
N GLY A 33 -22.76 7.20 -30.99
CA GLY A 33 -23.17 8.30 -31.86
C GLY A 33 -22.65 8.17 -33.30
N PHE A 34 -21.40 7.78 -33.50
CA PHE A 34 -20.87 7.52 -34.85
C PHE A 34 -21.63 6.40 -35.56
N ILE A 35 -21.93 5.31 -34.86
CA ILE A 35 -22.69 4.17 -35.40
C ILE A 35 -24.13 4.56 -35.76
N VAL A 36 -24.69 5.59 -35.11
CA VAL A 36 -26.01 6.14 -35.41
C VAL A 36 -25.97 7.12 -36.57
N PHE A 37 -25.17 8.17 -36.45
CA PHE A 37 -25.23 9.30 -37.35
C PHE A 37 -24.53 9.02 -38.68
N LEU A 38 -23.48 8.20 -38.72
CA LEU A 38 -22.73 7.94 -39.95
C LEU A 38 -23.54 7.13 -40.98
N PRO A 39 -24.17 5.98 -40.63
CA PRO A 39 -25.01 5.26 -41.57
C PRO A 39 -26.24 6.05 -42.00
N ALA A 40 -26.94 6.68 -41.06
CA ALA A 40 -28.11 7.49 -41.34
C ALA A 40 -27.77 8.67 -42.27
N GLY A 41 -26.62 9.33 -42.04
CA GLY A 41 -26.12 10.39 -42.91
C GLY A 41 -25.72 9.90 -44.29
N THR A 42 -25.09 8.73 -44.39
CA THR A 42 -24.71 8.13 -45.67
C THR A 42 -25.95 7.79 -46.50
N LEU A 43 -26.96 7.18 -45.88
CA LEU A 43 -28.25 6.89 -46.53
C LEU A 43 -28.99 8.17 -46.91
N LEU A 44 -28.96 9.20 -46.06
CA LEU A 44 -29.54 10.52 -46.35
C LEU A 44 -28.90 11.15 -47.59
N VAL A 45 -27.58 11.03 -47.77
CA VAL A 45 -26.85 11.54 -48.94
C VAL A 45 -27.19 10.74 -50.19
N LEU A 46 -27.17 9.40 -50.10
CA LEU A 46 -27.45 8.53 -51.24
C LEU A 46 -28.90 8.64 -51.75
N LYS A 47 -29.85 8.87 -50.85
CA LYS A 47 -31.28 9.01 -51.15
C LYS A 47 -31.79 10.44 -51.02
N PHE A 48 -30.90 11.43 -51.17
CA PHE A 48 -31.22 12.82 -50.83
C PHE A 48 -32.43 13.38 -51.60
N SER A 49 -32.65 12.97 -52.85
CA SER A 49 -33.78 13.40 -53.67
C SER A 49 -35.12 12.76 -53.28
N GLU A 50 -35.09 11.61 -52.61
CA GLU A 50 -36.28 10.83 -52.24
C GLU A 50 -36.87 11.24 -50.88
N ILE A 51 -36.07 11.94 -50.05
CA ILE A 51 -36.40 12.24 -48.65
C ILE A 51 -37.01 13.64 -48.50
N GLU A 52 -38.07 13.76 -47.70
CA GLU A 52 -38.75 15.04 -47.44
C GLU A 52 -37.89 16.05 -46.66
N ALA A 53 -38.18 17.34 -46.84
CA ALA A 53 -37.44 18.43 -46.18
C ALA A 53 -37.53 18.37 -44.65
N ALA A 54 -38.68 17.96 -44.11
CA ALA A 54 -38.89 17.83 -42.66
C ALA A 54 -37.99 16.75 -42.05
N GLU A 55 -37.84 15.60 -42.72
CA GLU A 55 -37.00 14.49 -42.27
C GLU A 55 -35.51 14.85 -42.27
N LYS A 56 -35.05 15.57 -43.31
CA LYS A 56 -33.70 16.14 -43.38
C LYS A 56 -33.43 17.10 -42.21
N ALA A 57 -34.40 17.97 -41.90
CA ALA A 57 -34.28 18.94 -40.81
C ALA A 57 -34.19 18.23 -39.44
N THR A 58 -35.01 17.20 -39.21
CA THR A 58 -34.97 16.39 -37.98
C THR A 58 -33.58 15.77 -37.77
N TYR A 59 -33.00 15.14 -38.81
CA TYR A 59 -31.65 14.58 -38.73
C TYR A 59 -30.59 15.64 -38.42
N LEU A 60 -30.59 16.75 -39.16
CA LEU A 60 -29.59 17.82 -38.99
C LEU A 60 -29.65 18.46 -37.60
N VAL A 61 -30.84 18.67 -37.05
CA VAL A 61 -31.03 19.21 -35.69
C VAL A 61 -30.46 18.23 -34.66
N LEU A 62 -30.79 16.94 -34.76
CA LEU A 62 -30.32 15.92 -33.81
C LEU A 62 -28.80 15.69 -33.93
N LEU A 63 -28.25 15.75 -35.14
CA LEU A 63 -26.81 15.71 -35.39
C LEU A 63 -26.11 16.92 -34.78
N ALA A 64 -26.67 18.13 -34.94
CA ALA A 64 -26.12 19.34 -34.35
C ALA A 64 -26.14 19.28 -32.81
N ILE A 65 -27.22 18.77 -32.20
CA ILE A 65 -27.30 18.55 -30.75
C ILE A 65 -26.23 17.55 -30.29
N TRP A 66 -26.03 16.47 -31.05
CA TRP A 66 -25.00 15.47 -30.73
C TRP A 66 -23.59 16.04 -30.82
N ILE A 67 -23.26 16.79 -31.89
CA ILE A 67 -21.97 17.48 -32.07
C ILE A 67 -21.75 18.50 -30.95
N LEU A 68 -22.77 19.26 -30.57
CA LEU A 68 -22.70 20.20 -29.44
C LEU A 68 -22.37 19.46 -28.14
N GLY A 69 -22.92 18.26 -27.94
CA GLY A 69 -22.61 17.37 -26.83
C GLY A 69 -21.13 16.93 -26.75
N LEU A 70 -20.40 16.93 -27.86
CA LEU A 70 -18.96 16.60 -27.90
C LEU A 70 -18.06 17.78 -27.48
N THR A 71 -18.58 19.01 -27.52
CA THR A 71 -17.81 20.21 -27.21
C THR A 71 -17.42 20.30 -25.73
N ARG A 72 -16.31 20.99 -25.41
CA ARG A 72 -15.85 21.22 -24.02
C ARG A 72 -16.86 21.99 -23.16
N PHE A 73 -17.76 22.75 -23.79
CA PHE A 73 -18.77 23.55 -23.10
C PHE A 73 -19.85 22.71 -22.38
N ALA A 74 -20.11 21.49 -22.85
CA ALA A 74 -21.19 20.64 -22.34
C ALA A 74 -20.75 19.59 -21.29
N ILE A 75 -19.53 19.68 -20.74
CA ILE A 75 -18.86 18.61 -19.97
C ILE A 75 -19.75 17.89 -18.93
N PHE A 76 -20.58 18.61 -18.18
CA PHE A 76 -21.40 18.03 -17.11
C PHE A 76 -22.73 17.42 -17.59
N ARG A 77 -23.19 17.72 -18.82
CA ARG A 77 -24.47 17.25 -19.36
C ARG A 77 -24.33 16.41 -20.63
N ARG A 78 -23.10 16.10 -21.06
CA ARG A 78 -22.83 15.41 -22.34
C ARG A 78 -23.65 14.13 -22.52
N SER A 79 -23.62 13.24 -21.53
CA SER A 79 -24.34 11.96 -21.60
C SER A 79 -25.86 12.14 -21.71
N HIS A 80 -26.43 13.05 -20.91
CA HIS A 80 -27.86 13.35 -20.97
C HIS A 80 -28.27 13.93 -22.33
N ILE A 81 -27.48 14.87 -22.88
CA ILE A 81 -27.76 15.49 -24.17
C ILE A 81 -27.67 14.46 -25.30
N GLN A 82 -26.62 13.63 -25.30
CA GLN A 82 -26.40 12.62 -26.34
C GLN A 82 -27.46 11.51 -26.28
N THR A 83 -27.81 11.02 -25.09
CA THR A 83 -28.88 10.02 -24.94
C THR A 83 -30.24 10.59 -25.33
N ALA A 84 -30.57 11.82 -24.93
CA ALA A 84 -31.83 12.46 -25.31
C ALA A 84 -31.93 12.67 -26.83
N ALA A 85 -30.87 13.16 -27.47
CA ALA A 85 -30.84 13.34 -28.93
C ALA A 85 -31.00 12.00 -29.67
N THR A 86 -30.36 10.94 -29.19
CA THR A 86 -30.43 9.62 -29.82
C THR A 86 -31.80 8.96 -29.60
N LEU A 87 -32.41 9.14 -28.43
CA LEU A 87 -33.76 8.66 -28.13
C LEU A 87 -34.82 9.43 -28.92
N ALA A 88 -34.64 10.74 -29.12
CA ALA A 88 -35.49 11.53 -29.99
C ALA A 88 -35.39 11.10 -31.46
N LEU A 89 -34.19 10.75 -31.94
CA LEU A 89 -33.98 10.18 -33.27
C LEU A 89 -34.69 8.83 -33.42
N LEU A 90 -34.67 7.99 -32.39
CA LEU A 90 -35.37 6.71 -32.40
C LEU A 90 -36.90 6.88 -32.42
N ALA A 91 -37.42 7.90 -31.73
CA ALA A 91 -38.85 8.18 -31.67
C ALA A 91 -39.39 8.91 -32.92
N SER A 92 -38.53 9.53 -33.73
CA SER A 92 -38.97 10.36 -34.87
C SER A 92 -39.84 9.62 -35.89
N PRO A 93 -39.63 8.33 -36.23
CA PRO A 93 -40.51 7.63 -37.16
C PRO A 93 -41.96 7.51 -36.67
N LEU A 94 -42.17 7.44 -35.35
CA LEU A 94 -43.52 7.40 -34.75
C LEU A 94 -44.22 8.76 -34.78
N LEU A 95 -43.45 9.85 -34.92
CA LEU A 95 -43.98 11.21 -34.98
C LEU A 95 -44.22 11.66 -36.42
N MET A 96 -43.57 11.04 -37.40
CA MET A 96 -43.60 11.42 -38.82
C MET A 96 -44.47 10.48 -39.67
N VAL A 97 -45.48 9.83 -39.07
CA VAL A 97 -46.35 8.80 -39.67
C VAL A 97 -47.05 9.22 -40.99
N GLN A 98 -47.10 10.50 -41.32
CA GLN A 98 -47.73 11.01 -42.54
C GLN A 98 -46.76 11.22 -43.73
N THR A 99 -45.44 11.15 -43.53
CA THR A 99 -44.44 11.40 -44.60
C THR A 99 -43.88 10.06 -45.08
N SER A 100 -44.17 9.72 -46.33
CA SER A 100 -43.84 8.42 -46.89
C SER A 100 -42.37 8.37 -47.31
N SER A 101 -41.43 8.04 -46.41
CA SER A 101 -40.18 7.29 -46.70
C SER A 101 -39.17 7.35 -45.55
N ALA A 102 -39.29 6.46 -44.55
CA ALA A 102 -38.24 6.23 -43.57
C ALA A 102 -37.24 5.07 -43.87
N PRO A 103 -36.88 4.70 -45.13
CA PRO A 103 -35.92 3.61 -45.35
C PRO A 103 -34.47 4.02 -45.06
N TRP A 104 -34.22 5.30 -44.76
CA TRP A 104 -32.89 5.84 -44.47
C TRP A 104 -32.51 5.77 -42.99
N LEU A 105 -33.46 5.44 -42.10
CA LEU A 105 -33.25 5.40 -40.66
C LEU A 105 -33.06 3.95 -40.15
N PRO A 106 -31.84 3.53 -39.75
CA PRO A 106 -31.58 2.17 -39.29
C PRO A 106 -32.00 1.99 -37.81
N VAL A 107 -33.31 1.92 -37.55
CA VAL A 107 -33.94 1.91 -36.21
C VAL A 107 -33.31 0.89 -35.23
N PRO A 108 -33.05 -0.39 -35.59
CA PRO A 108 -32.43 -1.34 -34.68
C PRO A 108 -31.02 -0.94 -34.22
N PHE A 109 -30.25 -0.32 -35.11
CA PHE A 109 -28.89 0.16 -34.81
C PHE A 109 -28.92 1.35 -33.87
N ILE A 110 -29.91 2.24 -34.03
CA ILE A 110 -30.15 3.38 -33.12
C ILE A 110 -30.55 2.86 -31.75
N ALA A 111 -31.48 1.91 -31.68
CA ALA A 111 -31.92 1.32 -30.43
C ALA A 111 -30.77 0.62 -29.68
N PHE A 112 -29.89 -0.07 -30.39
CA PHE A 112 -28.70 -0.66 -29.79
C PHE A 112 -27.68 0.37 -29.30
N ALA A 113 -27.45 1.44 -30.07
CA ALA A 113 -26.57 2.55 -29.67
C ALA A 113 -27.07 3.26 -28.40
N VAL A 114 -28.38 3.51 -28.28
CA VAL A 114 -29.00 4.06 -27.07
C VAL A 114 -28.80 3.13 -25.89
N THR A 115 -29.01 1.83 -26.09
CA THR A 115 -28.85 0.79 -25.05
C THR A 115 -27.42 0.76 -24.52
N PHE A 116 -26.43 0.75 -25.43
CA PHE A 116 -25.01 0.77 -25.08
C PHE A 116 -24.63 2.06 -24.36
N GLY A 117 -25.02 3.22 -24.91
CA GLY A 117 -24.78 4.53 -24.29
C GLY A 117 -25.39 4.63 -22.90
N ALA A 118 -26.62 4.14 -22.71
CA ALA A 118 -27.31 4.18 -21.43
C ALA A 118 -26.63 3.31 -20.36
N ALA A 119 -26.22 2.08 -20.73
CA ALA A 119 -25.58 1.12 -19.82
C ALA A 119 -24.23 1.63 -19.26
N PHE A 120 -23.47 2.38 -20.06
CA PHE A 120 -22.15 2.90 -19.65
C PHE A 120 -22.20 4.32 -19.08
N SER A 121 -23.30 5.06 -19.24
CA SER A 121 -23.38 6.47 -18.84
C SER A 121 -24.25 6.72 -17.62
N PHE A 122 -25.19 5.81 -17.32
CA PHE A 122 -26.15 5.99 -16.26
C PHE A 122 -26.06 4.88 -15.21
N ARG A 123 -26.63 5.15 -14.04
CA ARG A 123 -26.80 4.11 -13.01
C ARG A 123 -27.88 3.12 -13.49
N PRO A 124 -27.86 1.84 -13.07
CA PRO A 124 -28.85 0.85 -13.47
C PRO A 124 -30.31 1.31 -13.27
N GLN A 125 -30.58 2.07 -12.20
CA GLN A 125 -31.89 2.65 -11.89
C GLN A 125 -32.42 3.59 -12.99
N THR A 126 -31.54 4.30 -13.69
CA THR A 126 -31.89 5.21 -14.79
C THR A 126 -31.64 4.57 -16.16
N ALA A 127 -30.65 3.69 -16.28
CA ALA A 127 -30.36 2.96 -17.51
C ALA A 127 -31.47 1.97 -17.88
N ILE A 128 -31.96 1.16 -16.92
CA ILE A 128 -32.97 0.11 -17.19
C ILE A 128 -34.27 0.69 -17.77
N PRO A 129 -34.86 1.77 -17.23
CA PRO A 129 -36.03 2.41 -17.84
C PRO A 129 -35.76 2.94 -19.25
N ILE A 130 -34.59 3.53 -19.50
CA ILE A 130 -34.20 4.00 -20.85
C ILE A 130 -34.11 2.81 -21.82
N ILE A 131 -33.51 1.71 -21.40
CA ILE A 131 -33.38 0.47 -22.20
C ILE A 131 -34.75 -0.14 -22.48
N ALA A 132 -35.63 -0.21 -21.48
CA ALA A 132 -36.99 -0.72 -21.65
C ALA A 132 -37.82 0.17 -22.60
N LEU A 133 -37.72 1.50 -22.45
CA LEU A 133 -38.34 2.46 -23.37
C LEU A 133 -37.78 2.32 -24.79
N THR A 134 -36.47 2.11 -24.92
CA THR A 134 -35.81 1.89 -26.21
C THR A 134 -36.30 0.61 -26.89
N ALA A 135 -36.44 -0.49 -26.15
CA ALA A 135 -37.01 -1.73 -26.67
C ALA A 135 -38.48 -1.55 -27.10
N LEU A 136 -39.27 -0.83 -26.30
CA LEU A 136 -40.66 -0.51 -26.63
C LEU A 136 -40.78 0.34 -27.89
N LEU A 137 -40.01 1.44 -27.99
CA LEU A 137 -40.01 2.30 -29.17
C LEU A 137 -39.56 1.52 -30.42
N ASN A 138 -38.51 0.71 -30.30
CA ASN A 138 -38.06 -0.14 -31.39
C ASN A 138 -39.16 -1.10 -31.85
N TRP A 139 -39.91 -1.70 -30.92
CA TRP A 139 -41.03 -2.59 -31.27
C TRP A 139 -42.17 -1.84 -31.94
N LEU A 140 -42.58 -0.69 -31.39
CA LEU A 140 -43.67 0.14 -31.92
C LEU A 140 -43.35 0.65 -33.34
N VAL A 141 -42.09 0.99 -33.62
CA VAL A 141 -41.67 1.42 -34.96
C VAL A 141 -41.79 0.27 -35.95
N VAL A 142 -41.40 -0.95 -35.57
CA VAL A 142 -41.54 -2.13 -36.45
C VAL A 142 -43.00 -2.53 -36.65
N LEU A 143 -43.85 -2.36 -35.65
CA LEU A 143 -45.29 -2.64 -35.76
C LEU A 143 -46.06 -1.58 -36.56
N ASN A 144 -45.45 -0.44 -36.90
CA ASN A 144 -46.11 0.62 -37.67
C ASN A 144 -46.03 0.30 -39.18
N PRO A 145 -47.17 0.05 -39.86
CA PRO A 145 -47.19 -0.36 -41.27
C PRO A 145 -46.90 0.84 -42.19
N ALA A 146 -45.63 1.22 -42.30
CA ALA A 146 -45.15 2.16 -43.33
C ALA A 146 -44.50 1.41 -44.50
N PRO A 147 -44.69 1.83 -45.77
CA PRO A 147 -44.21 1.12 -46.96
C PRO A 147 -42.67 1.00 -47.07
N SER A 148 -41.91 1.68 -46.20
CA SER A 148 -40.44 1.72 -46.22
C SER A 148 -39.73 0.84 -45.19
N VAL A 149 -40.46 0.15 -44.30
CA VAL A 149 -39.89 -0.72 -43.23
C VAL A 149 -39.94 -2.21 -43.61
N ILE A 150 -40.41 -2.53 -44.82
CA ILE A 150 -40.73 -3.89 -45.30
C ILE A 150 -39.52 -4.84 -45.42
N LEU A 151 -38.28 -4.37 -45.28
CA LEU A 151 -37.09 -5.23 -45.51
C LEU A 151 -36.66 -6.14 -44.36
N SER A 152 -37.46 -6.34 -43.30
CA SER A 152 -37.14 -7.40 -42.32
C SER A 152 -38.28 -7.97 -41.45
N ALA A 153 -39.56 -7.70 -41.72
CA ALA A 153 -40.63 -8.36 -41.00
C ALA A 153 -41.78 -8.68 -41.95
N SER A 154 -41.80 -9.90 -42.46
CA SER A 154 -42.99 -10.46 -43.11
C SER A 154 -44.07 -10.80 -42.07
N GLU A 155 -43.69 -11.03 -40.81
CA GLU A 155 -44.60 -11.35 -39.70
C GLU A 155 -44.33 -10.51 -38.42
N PRO A 156 -45.34 -10.29 -37.56
CA PRO A 156 -45.19 -9.53 -36.31
C PRO A 156 -44.15 -10.11 -35.33
N LEU A 157 -43.89 -11.42 -35.41
CA LEU A 157 -42.92 -12.13 -34.57
C LEU A 157 -41.47 -11.76 -34.94
N ASP A 158 -41.17 -11.51 -36.22
CA ASP A 158 -39.85 -11.07 -36.67
C ASP A 158 -39.49 -9.68 -36.11
N GLY A 159 -40.51 -8.83 -35.95
CA GLY A 159 -40.36 -7.49 -35.38
C GLY A 159 -40.06 -7.46 -33.89
N PHE A 160 -40.28 -8.57 -33.18
CA PHE A 160 -39.99 -8.69 -31.74
C PHE A 160 -38.53 -9.10 -31.45
N ILE A 161 -37.78 -9.59 -32.46
CA ILE A 161 -36.42 -10.08 -32.26
C ILE A 161 -35.47 -8.96 -31.81
N GLY A 162 -35.55 -7.77 -32.41
CA GLY A 162 -34.74 -6.61 -32.02
C GLY A 162 -34.98 -6.11 -30.59
N PRO A 163 -36.24 -5.86 -30.17
CA PRO A 163 -36.58 -5.55 -28.78
C PRO A 163 -36.09 -6.62 -27.80
N LEU A 164 -36.23 -7.91 -28.15
CA LEU A 164 -35.74 -9.01 -27.32
C LEU A 164 -34.21 -8.94 -27.13
N PHE A 165 -33.45 -8.66 -28.19
CA PHE A 165 -31.99 -8.47 -28.09
C PHE A 165 -31.61 -7.35 -27.11
N ILE A 166 -32.31 -6.21 -27.19
CA ILE A 166 -32.09 -5.06 -26.29
C ILE A 166 -32.38 -5.44 -24.83
N LEU A 167 -33.47 -6.18 -24.58
CA LEU A 167 -33.87 -6.61 -23.24
C LEU A 167 -32.94 -7.67 -22.63
N VAL A 168 -32.21 -8.43 -23.47
CA VAL A 168 -31.22 -9.40 -22.99
C VAL A 168 -29.86 -8.74 -22.77
N VAL A 169 -29.35 -8.02 -23.78
CA VAL A 169 -27.99 -7.47 -23.77
C VAL A 169 -27.90 -6.18 -22.94
N GLY A 170 -28.92 -5.33 -22.96
CA GLY A 170 -28.90 -4.03 -22.26
C GLY A 170 -28.74 -4.15 -20.75
N PRO A 171 -29.55 -4.95 -20.04
CA PRO A 171 -29.37 -5.20 -18.62
C PRO A 171 -28.02 -5.85 -18.30
N ALA A 172 -27.57 -6.79 -19.13
CA ALA A 172 -26.26 -7.44 -18.96
C ALA A 172 -25.10 -6.45 -19.04
N LEU A 173 -25.11 -5.54 -20.03
CA LEU A 173 -24.14 -4.45 -20.13
C LEU A 173 -24.20 -3.49 -18.93
N SER A 174 -25.41 -3.20 -18.42
CA SER A 174 -25.60 -2.35 -17.24
C SER A 174 -25.04 -2.99 -15.97
N ILE A 175 -25.22 -4.30 -15.80
CA ILE A 175 -24.64 -5.07 -14.70
C ILE A 175 -23.12 -5.10 -14.83
N LEU A 176 -22.60 -5.40 -16.02
CA LEU A 176 -21.16 -5.43 -16.29
C LEU A 176 -20.49 -4.08 -15.96
N SER A 177 -21.03 -2.98 -16.51
CA SER A 177 -20.60 -1.61 -16.19
C SER A 177 -20.59 -1.36 -14.68
N ARG A 178 -21.64 -1.75 -13.96
CA ARG A 178 -21.72 -1.61 -12.50
C ARG A 178 -20.63 -2.39 -11.77
N THR A 179 -20.33 -3.62 -12.19
CA THR A 179 -19.26 -4.42 -11.56
C THR A 179 -17.91 -3.71 -11.69
N TRP A 180 -17.64 -3.08 -12.85
CA TRP A 180 -16.41 -2.33 -13.09
C TRP A 180 -16.34 -1.07 -12.21
N PHE A 181 -17.44 -0.33 -12.09
CA PHE A 181 -17.55 0.83 -11.20
C PHE A 181 -17.33 0.48 -9.72
N VAL A 182 -17.84 -0.66 -9.27
CA VAL A 182 -17.68 -1.12 -7.88
C VAL A 182 -16.25 -1.56 -7.62
N ALA A 183 -15.65 -2.32 -8.53
CA ALA A 183 -14.24 -2.70 -8.46
C ALA A 183 -13.34 -1.45 -8.38
N ALA A 184 -13.60 -0.46 -9.23
CA ALA A 184 -12.88 0.81 -9.25
C ALA A 184 -12.92 1.53 -7.91
N LYS A 185 -14.11 1.62 -7.31
CA LYS A 185 -14.30 2.27 -6.01
C LYS A 185 -13.55 1.55 -4.90
N ARG A 186 -13.48 0.22 -4.94
CA ARG A 186 -12.76 -0.57 -3.94
C ARG A 186 -11.24 -0.35 -4.04
N THR A 187 -10.70 -0.31 -5.26
CA THR A 187 -9.28 -0.03 -5.49
C THR A 187 -8.90 1.38 -5.04
N ASP A 188 -9.73 2.40 -5.34
CA ASP A 188 -9.51 3.77 -4.85
C ASP A 188 -9.48 3.80 -3.31
N ALA A 189 -10.47 3.19 -2.64
CA ALA A 189 -10.54 3.20 -1.18
C ALA A 189 -9.38 2.46 -0.50
N SER A 190 -8.92 1.34 -1.06
CA SER A 190 -7.78 0.59 -0.53
C SER A 190 -6.48 1.39 -0.62
N ARG A 191 -6.32 2.18 -1.69
CA ARG A 191 -5.15 3.05 -1.86
C ARG A 191 -5.17 4.21 -0.85
N ASP A 192 -6.32 4.87 -0.65
CA ASP A 192 -6.45 5.97 0.31
C ASP A 192 -6.10 5.51 1.74
N GLN A 193 -6.45 4.26 2.10
CA GLN A 193 -6.06 3.64 3.36
C GLN A 193 -4.54 3.45 3.48
N LEU A 194 -3.87 3.01 2.42
CA LEU A 194 -2.41 2.84 2.41
C LEU A 194 -1.67 4.17 2.50
N GLU A 195 -2.16 5.20 1.82
CA GLU A 195 -1.57 6.54 1.89
C GLU A 195 -1.65 7.11 3.32
N THR A 196 -2.78 6.92 3.98
CA THR A 196 -2.95 7.32 5.39
C THR A 196 -1.95 6.57 6.28
N ALA A 197 -1.84 5.25 6.10
CA ALA A 197 -0.93 4.44 6.89
C ALA A 197 0.57 4.75 6.65
N VAL A 198 0.96 5.12 5.42
CA VAL A 198 2.32 5.61 5.12
C VAL A 198 2.62 6.86 5.94
N VAL A 199 1.70 7.83 5.96
CA VAL A 199 1.89 9.08 6.73
C VAL A 199 2.01 8.79 8.22
N GLU A 200 1.17 7.90 8.76
CA GLU A 200 1.24 7.47 10.16
C GLU A 200 2.56 6.78 10.49
N SER A 201 3.02 5.84 9.64
CA SER A 201 4.31 5.17 9.84
C SER A 201 5.49 6.12 9.74
N TYR A 202 5.43 7.13 8.87
CA TYR A 202 6.47 8.15 8.79
C TYR A 202 6.57 8.98 10.07
N LEU A 203 5.43 9.40 10.62
CA LEU A 203 5.38 10.12 11.89
C LEU A 203 5.93 9.26 13.03
N ALA A 204 5.54 7.99 13.11
CA ALA A 204 6.04 7.05 14.10
C ALA A 204 7.57 6.86 14.03
N LEU A 205 8.14 6.83 12.81
CA LEU A 205 9.59 6.78 12.63
C LEU A 205 10.28 8.07 13.11
N GLN A 206 9.70 9.25 12.84
CA GLN A 206 10.24 10.50 13.36
C GLN A 206 10.27 10.51 14.90
N ILE A 207 9.19 10.05 15.53
CA ILE A 207 9.07 9.91 16.99
C ILE A 207 10.18 9.01 17.54
N GLN A 208 10.31 7.80 16.98
CA GLN A 208 11.30 6.82 17.42
C GLN A 208 12.74 7.35 17.25
N SER A 209 13.00 8.07 16.16
CA SER A 209 14.31 8.65 15.89
C SER A 209 14.68 9.73 16.92
N ALA A 210 13.71 10.57 17.31
CA ALA A 210 13.92 11.62 18.28
C ALA A 210 14.16 11.06 19.70
N GLN A 211 13.45 9.99 20.08
CA GLN A 211 13.68 9.26 21.33
C GLN A 211 15.10 8.68 21.38
N SER A 212 15.54 8.02 20.31
CA SER A 212 16.89 7.43 20.22
C SER A 212 18.00 8.48 20.42
N MET A 213 17.77 9.74 20.02
CA MET A 213 18.74 10.83 20.27
C MET A 213 18.82 11.24 21.74
N VAL A 214 17.69 11.22 22.46
CA VAL A 214 17.66 11.53 23.90
C VAL A 214 18.35 10.42 24.69
N ASP A 215 18.03 9.15 24.41
CA ASP A 215 18.68 7.99 25.02
C ASP A 215 20.20 8.08 24.85
N ARG A 216 20.68 8.30 23.62
CA ARG A 216 22.11 8.43 23.33
C ARG A 216 22.78 9.55 24.13
N ARG A 217 22.10 10.68 24.31
CA ARG A 217 22.64 11.82 25.08
C ARG A 217 22.76 11.50 26.57
N ILE A 218 21.76 10.82 27.15
CA ILE A 218 21.77 10.39 28.56
C ILE A 218 22.92 9.39 28.80
N HIS A 219 23.13 8.45 27.88
CA HIS A 219 24.23 7.50 27.97
C HIS A 219 25.61 8.16 27.87
N GLU A 220 25.77 9.14 26.97
CA GLU A 220 27.03 9.89 26.83
C GLU A 220 27.38 10.64 28.11
N THR A 221 26.40 11.24 28.80
CA THR A 221 26.64 11.91 30.10
C THR A 221 27.06 10.91 31.18
N VAL A 222 26.39 9.75 31.28
CA VAL A 222 26.75 8.70 32.25
C VAL A 222 28.15 8.14 32.01
N LEU A 223 28.50 7.88 30.74
CA LEU A 223 29.85 7.46 30.36
C LEU A 223 30.90 8.50 30.78
N ASN A 224 30.63 9.79 30.53
CA ASN A 224 31.56 10.86 30.91
C ASN A 224 31.77 10.92 32.43
N THR A 225 30.71 10.73 33.23
CA THR A 225 30.81 10.70 34.69
C THR A 225 31.54 9.46 35.21
N LEU A 226 31.26 8.28 34.66
CA LEU A 226 31.99 7.05 35.01
C LEU A 226 33.48 7.13 34.67
N ASN A 227 33.81 7.64 33.48
CA ASN A 227 35.20 7.88 33.07
C ASN A 227 35.87 8.94 33.98
N GLY A 228 35.13 9.99 34.35
CA GLY A 228 35.57 11.02 35.30
C GLY A 228 35.92 10.44 36.68
N ILE A 229 35.17 9.45 37.16
CA ILE A 229 35.45 8.71 38.40
C ILE A 229 36.66 7.79 38.20
N ALA A 230 36.68 6.99 37.13
CA ALA A 230 37.75 6.04 36.85
C ALA A 230 39.13 6.70 36.74
N SER A 231 39.17 7.89 36.12
CA SER A 231 40.38 8.68 35.89
C SER A 231 40.66 9.73 36.98
N ALA A 232 39.90 9.75 38.08
CA ALA A 232 40.00 10.80 39.10
C ALA A 232 41.36 10.76 39.83
N PRO A 233 42.14 11.88 39.83
CA PRO A 233 43.39 11.95 40.56
C PRO A 233 43.16 11.87 42.07
N PRO A 234 44.15 11.44 42.88
CA PRO A 234 44.00 11.30 44.34
C PRO A 234 43.61 12.59 45.07
N ALA A 235 43.82 13.75 44.46
CA ALA A 235 43.49 15.08 44.99
C ALA A 235 42.19 15.68 44.40
N ALA A 236 41.37 14.90 43.69
CA ALA A 236 40.12 15.37 43.11
C ALA A 236 39.10 15.78 44.19
N ASP A 237 38.30 16.81 43.89
CA ASP A 237 37.26 17.29 44.80
C ASP A 237 36.09 16.30 44.85
N ARG A 238 35.98 15.60 45.98
CA ARG A 238 34.92 14.63 46.26
C ARG A 238 33.52 15.22 46.08
N ARG A 239 33.29 16.46 46.52
CA ARG A 239 31.96 17.10 46.42
C ARG A 239 31.56 17.37 44.98
N SER A 240 32.51 17.65 44.12
CA SER A 240 32.26 17.84 42.69
C SER A 240 31.83 16.54 42.01
N ILE A 241 32.41 15.40 42.40
CA ILE A 241 32.05 14.08 41.87
C ILE A 241 30.66 13.65 42.38
N GLU A 242 30.40 13.83 43.68
CA GLU A 242 29.07 13.57 44.27
C GLU A 242 27.97 14.43 43.61
N ALA A 243 28.26 15.71 43.35
CA ALA A 243 27.33 16.60 42.65
C ALA A 243 27.12 16.21 41.17
N ALA A 244 28.15 15.74 40.48
CA ALA A 244 28.04 15.23 39.11
C ALA A 244 27.20 13.94 39.05
N CYS A 245 27.44 12.99 39.96
CA CYS A 245 26.62 11.78 40.09
C CYS A 245 25.15 12.12 40.38
N GLN A 246 24.89 13.06 41.31
CA GLN A 246 23.53 13.49 41.62
C GLN A 246 22.86 14.17 40.41
N HIS A 247 23.59 15.00 39.68
CA HIS A 247 23.07 15.66 38.47
C HIS A 247 22.68 14.65 37.39
N ASP A 248 23.52 13.65 37.13
CA ASP A 248 23.25 12.61 36.12
C ASP A 248 22.15 11.65 36.55
N LEU A 249 22.04 11.32 37.86
CA LEU A 249 20.91 10.56 38.40
C LEU A 249 19.59 11.31 38.26
N ASP A 250 19.58 12.62 38.54
CA ASP A 250 18.41 13.46 38.36
C ASP A 250 18.00 13.50 36.88
N GLN A 251 18.94 13.47 35.93
CA GLN A 251 18.66 13.36 34.50
C GLN A 251 18.18 11.96 34.08
N LEU A 252 18.73 10.89 34.67
CA LEU A 252 18.30 9.51 34.44
C LEU A 252 16.89 9.23 34.99
N GLU A 253 16.51 9.85 36.11
CA GLU A 253 15.14 9.79 36.65
C GLU A 253 14.12 10.54 35.78
N LEU A 254 14.58 11.55 35.04
CA LEU A 254 13.83 12.33 34.03
C LEU A 254 13.85 11.68 32.63
N GLY A 255 14.41 10.47 32.49
CA GLY A 255 14.39 9.68 31.26
C GLY A 255 14.14 8.19 31.49
N SER A 256 13.78 7.79 32.71
CA SER A 256 13.44 6.41 33.06
C SER A 256 12.07 6.08 32.47
N GLN A 257 12.07 5.49 31.27
CA GLN A 257 10.85 5.06 30.59
C GLN A 257 9.97 4.24 31.54
N VAL A 258 8.69 4.62 31.60
CA VAL A 258 7.64 3.73 32.12
C VAL A 258 7.66 2.50 31.22
N GLN A 259 7.91 1.30 31.74
CA GLN A 259 8.05 0.07 30.93
C GLN A 259 6.71 -0.62 30.65
N THR A 260 5.64 -0.18 31.29
CA THR A 260 4.29 -0.74 31.17
C THR A 260 3.32 0.31 30.67
N PRO A 261 2.31 -0.06 29.87
CA PRO A 261 1.21 0.84 29.56
C PRO A 261 0.64 1.42 30.87
N GLN A 262 0.36 2.72 30.88
CA GLN A 262 -0.10 3.42 32.08
C GLN A 262 -1.32 4.28 31.77
N LEU A 263 -2.31 4.20 32.65
CA LEU A 263 -3.44 5.13 32.64
C LEU A 263 -2.94 6.56 32.90
N ILE A 264 -3.52 7.53 32.21
CA ILE A 264 -3.20 8.97 32.37
C ILE A 264 -3.32 9.40 33.84
N SER A 265 -4.33 8.92 34.56
CA SER A 265 -4.55 9.20 35.97
C SER A 265 -3.34 8.82 36.85
N LEU A 266 -2.79 7.62 36.62
CA LEU A 266 -1.63 7.10 37.34
C LEU A 266 -0.34 7.85 36.95
N LEU A 267 -0.19 8.17 35.68
CA LEU A 267 0.93 8.94 35.17
C LEU A 267 1.01 10.34 35.81
N ILE A 268 -0.12 11.04 35.92
CA ILE A 268 -0.16 12.38 36.53
C ILE A 268 0.15 12.28 38.03
N ALA A 269 -0.37 11.27 38.73
CA ALA A 269 -0.07 11.04 40.14
C ALA A 269 1.43 10.77 40.37
N ASP A 270 2.06 9.97 39.50
CA ASP A 270 3.50 9.72 39.53
C ASP A 270 4.29 11.00 39.23
N ALA A 271 3.92 11.77 38.21
CA ALA A 271 4.57 13.03 37.87
C ALA A 271 4.50 14.05 39.02
N ILE A 272 3.37 14.17 39.72
CA ILE A 272 3.23 15.02 40.91
C ILE A 272 4.19 14.56 42.00
N THR A 273 4.26 13.25 42.26
CA THR A 273 5.15 12.68 43.28
C THR A 273 6.62 12.92 42.93
N ALA A 274 7.02 12.63 41.70
CA ALA A 274 8.38 12.79 41.19
C ALA A 274 8.83 14.26 41.06
N SER A 275 7.89 15.19 40.90
CA SER A 275 8.18 16.62 40.91
C SER A 275 8.72 17.13 42.26
N ARG A 276 8.43 16.41 43.36
CA ARG A 276 8.77 16.78 44.74
C ARG A 276 8.27 18.19 45.12
N ILE A 277 7.17 18.64 44.53
CA ILE A 277 6.44 19.86 44.89
C ILE A 277 6.07 19.81 46.38
N ARG A 278 6.31 20.91 47.12
CA ARG A 278 6.04 20.97 48.58
C ARG A 278 5.06 22.07 48.95
N ARG A 279 5.06 23.19 48.23
CA ARG A 279 4.27 24.38 48.58
C ARG A 279 2.86 24.36 48.00
N LEU A 280 2.64 23.56 46.96
CA LEU A 280 1.40 23.53 46.19
C LEU A 280 0.81 22.13 46.17
N GLN A 281 -0.53 22.03 46.16
CA GLN A 281 -1.22 20.81 45.76
C GLN A 281 -1.91 21.09 44.42
N PRO A 282 -1.46 20.45 43.31
CA PRO A 282 -2.11 20.61 42.03
C PRO A 282 -3.53 20.04 42.06
N ASP A 283 -4.51 20.81 41.62
CA ASP A 283 -5.87 20.34 41.39
C ASP A 283 -5.93 19.62 40.03
N VAL A 284 -6.41 18.37 39.99
CA VAL A 284 -6.35 17.53 38.78
C VAL A 284 -7.76 17.28 38.26
N LEU A 285 -8.04 17.79 37.07
CA LEU A 285 -9.27 17.59 36.32
C LEU A 285 -9.01 16.61 35.17
N LEU A 286 -9.33 15.34 35.40
CA LEU A 286 -9.21 14.29 34.41
C LEU A 286 -10.41 14.32 33.45
N GLY A 287 -10.12 14.26 32.15
CA GLY A 287 -11.07 13.83 31.12
C GLY A 287 -11.19 12.30 31.08
N ASP A 288 -11.17 11.72 29.88
CA ASP A 288 -11.15 10.26 29.71
C ASP A 288 -9.81 9.66 30.20
N ASP A 289 -9.90 8.58 30.96
CA ASP A 289 -8.72 7.88 31.51
C ASP A 289 -8.23 6.81 30.53
N ILE A 290 -7.29 7.20 29.68
CA ILE A 290 -6.80 6.40 28.56
C ILE A 290 -5.49 5.72 28.95
N GLU A 291 -5.31 4.49 28.49
CA GLU A 291 -4.06 3.76 28.63
C GLU A 291 -3.06 4.23 27.57
N LEU A 292 -1.93 4.77 28.01
CA LEU A 292 -0.86 5.25 27.15
C LEU A 292 0.19 4.18 26.97
N SER A 293 0.78 4.11 25.77
CA SER A 293 1.93 3.26 25.54
C SER A 293 3.09 3.66 26.48
N PRO A 294 3.94 2.70 26.89
CA PRO A 294 5.12 2.94 27.74
C PRO A 294 5.95 4.16 27.30
N GLN A 295 6.10 4.32 25.98
CA GLN A 295 6.89 5.37 25.34
C GLN A 295 6.24 6.75 25.48
N ILE A 296 4.94 6.85 25.21
CA ILE A 296 4.19 8.10 25.36
C ILE A 296 4.11 8.47 26.85
N ALA A 297 3.89 7.48 27.71
CA ALA A 297 3.77 7.65 29.15
C ALA A 297 5.05 8.26 29.78
N GLY A 298 6.23 7.71 29.47
CA GLY A 298 7.50 8.21 29.99
C GLY A 298 7.78 9.67 29.62
N VAL A 299 7.77 9.98 28.33
CA VAL A 299 8.11 11.32 27.85
C VAL A 299 7.09 12.39 28.32
N LEU A 300 5.81 12.03 28.41
CA LEU A 300 4.76 12.92 28.94
C LEU A 300 4.91 13.15 30.44
N ARG A 301 5.24 12.11 31.21
CA ARG A 301 5.54 12.19 32.65
C ARG A 301 6.70 13.16 32.90
N ASP A 302 7.80 13.03 32.17
CA ASP A 302 8.99 13.87 32.38
C ASP A 302 8.73 15.33 32.03
N ALA A 303 7.98 15.59 30.96
CA ALA A 303 7.50 16.93 30.63
C ALA A 303 6.60 17.53 31.71
N LEU A 304 5.73 16.72 32.33
CA LEU A 304 4.89 17.13 33.46
C LEU A 304 5.71 17.41 34.72
N VAL A 305 6.67 16.55 35.07
CA VAL A 305 7.59 16.73 36.21
C VAL A 305 8.33 18.05 36.08
N GLU A 306 8.89 18.34 34.91
CA GLU A 306 9.62 19.58 34.66
C GLU A 306 8.69 20.81 34.68
N ALA A 307 7.51 20.73 34.06
CA ALA A 307 6.51 21.80 34.13
C ALA A 307 6.14 22.14 35.59
N LEU A 308 5.90 21.13 36.41
CA LEU A 308 5.57 21.27 37.83
C LEU A 308 6.73 21.84 38.66
N ARG A 309 7.97 21.36 38.45
CA ARG A 309 9.16 21.92 39.09
C ARG A 309 9.34 23.40 38.77
N ASN A 310 9.02 23.82 37.55
CA ASN A 310 9.11 25.21 37.13
C ASN A 310 8.07 26.09 37.81
N VAL A 311 6.85 25.59 37.99
CA VAL A 311 5.84 26.27 38.79
C VAL A 311 6.37 26.50 40.21
N GLU A 312 6.84 25.46 40.89
CA GLU A 312 7.35 25.56 42.29
C GLU A 312 8.53 26.53 42.44
N ARG A 313 9.47 26.53 41.46
CA ARG A 313 10.70 27.33 41.53
C ARG A 313 10.51 28.79 41.13
N HIS A 314 9.59 29.08 40.20
CA HIS A 314 9.59 30.37 39.49
C HIS A 314 8.26 31.12 39.53
N SER A 315 7.11 30.47 39.74
CA SER A 315 5.83 31.17 39.58
C SER A 315 5.46 32.05 40.79
N GLY A 316 5.82 31.61 42.00
CA GLY A 316 5.27 32.18 43.25
C GLY A 316 3.76 31.96 43.40
N ALA A 317 3.19 31.02 42.65
CA ALA A 317 1.77 30.69 42.64
C ALA A 317 1.29 30.19 44.01
N THR A 318 -0.02 30.35 44.25
CA THR A 318 -0.73 29.77 45.40
C THR A 318 -1.63 28.60 45.01
N ALA A 319 -1.89 28.43 43.72
CA ALA A 319 -2.67 27.32 43.17
C ALA A 319 -2.16 26.91 41.77
N THR A 320 -2.34 25.64 41.42
CA THR A 320 -2.04 25.10 40.10
C THR A 320 -3.06 24.04 39.72
N THR A 321 -3.46 23.99 38.46
CA THR A 321 -4.46 23.04 37.95
C THR A 321 -3.90 22.28 36.75
N ILE A 322 -4.14 20.97 36.70
CA ILE A 322 -3.82 20.09 35.57
C ILE A 322 -5.13 19.62 34.95
N ILE A 323 -5.29 19.80 33.63
CA ILE A 323 -6.50 19.44 32.89
C ILE A 323 -6.14 18.53 31.72
N THR A 324 -6.79 17.37 31.60
CA THR A 324 -6.62 16.48 30.44
C THR A 324 -7.87 16.47 29.54
N ALA A 325 -7.68 16.34 28.23
CA ALA A 325 -8.76 16.21 27.25
C ALA A 325 -8.30 15.42 26.02
N GLN A 326 -9.17 14.59 25.45
CA GLN A 326 -8.93 13.90 24.18
C GLN A 326 -9.85 14.46 23.10
N ASN A 327 -9.32 14.77 21.92
CA ASN A 327 -10.10 15.20 20.75
C ASN A 327 -9.47 14.65 19.47
N ASN A 328 -10.27 14.05 18.58
CA ASN A 328 -9.84 13.61 17.24
C ASN A 328 -8.57 12.73 17.20
N GLY A 329 -8.37 11.86 18.18
CA GLY A 329 -7.17 11.01 18.26
C GLY A 329 -5.93 11.72 18.80
N GLU A 330 -6.06 12.93 19.36
CA GLU A 330 -5.00 13.67 20.05
C GLU A 330 -5.35 13.85 21.53
N LEU A 331 -4.39 13.60 22.42
CA LEU A 331 -4.46 13.89 23.85
C LEU A 331 -3.81 15.24 24.15
N SER A 332 -4.50 16.11 24.88
CA SER A 332 -4.04 17.41 25.34
C SER A 332 -3.98 17.46 26.87
N ILE A 333 -2.86 17.93 27.42
CA ILE A 333 -2.69 18.21 28.86
C ILE A 333 -2.34 19.67 29.07
N ARG A 334 -3.11 20.36 29.91
CA ARG A 334 -2.90 21.77 30.28
C ARG A 334 -2.52 21.90 31.74
N ILE A 335 -1.37 22.52 32.02
CA ILE A 335 -0.95 22.92 33.36
C ILE A 335 -1.13 24.44 33.47
N HIS A 336 -1.91 24.90 34.44
CA HIS A 336 -2.21 26.31 34.68
C HIS A 336 -1.84 26.72 36.10
N ASP A 337 -1.06 27.79 36.28
CA ASP A 337 -0.76 28.38 37.58
C ASP A 337 -1.27 29.83 37.68
N ASN A 338 -1.54 30.27 38.92
CA ASN A 338 -2.00 31.63 39.22
C ASN A 338 -0.87 32.58 39.68
N GLY A 339 0.39 32.27 39.34
CA GLY A 339 1.56 32.99 39.81
C GLY A 339 1.82 34.32 39.10
N SER A 340 3.05 34.80 39.19
CA SER A 340 3.48 36.11 38.65
C SER A 340 3.56 36.16 37.12
N GLY A 341 3.43 35.02 36.44
CA GLY A 341 3.53 34.92 34.99
C GLY A 341 4.95 35.11 34.47
N ILE A 342 5.09 35.09 33.14
CA ILE A 342 6.36 35.21 32.44
C ILE A 342 6.41 36.54 31.67
N SER A 343 7.43 37.35 31.93
CA SER A 343 7.66 38.57 31.13
C SER A 343 7.97 38.25 29.66
N ALA A 344 7.60 39.13 28.73
CA ALA A 344 7.85 38.94 27.29
C ALA A 344 9.34 38.69 26.94
N LYS A 345 10.27 39.25 27.72
CA LYS A 345 11.72 39.03 27.58
C LYS A 345 12.17 37.69 28.20
N GLY A 346 11.48 37.25 29.26
CA GLY A 346 11.64 35.92 29.84
C GLY A 346 11.22 34.83 28.86
N LEU A 347 10.09 34.98 28.16
CA LEU A 347 9.58 34.02 27.16
C LEU A 347 10.61 33.66 26.07
N GLU A 348 11.54 34.57 25.73
CA GLU A 348 12.64 34.30 24.80
C GLU A 348 13.88 33.65 25.46
N GLN A 349 14.07 33.83 26.77
CA GLN A 349 15.20 33.30 27.56
C GLN A 349 14.85 32.03 28.37
N PHE A 350 13.61 31.54 28.30
CA PHE A 350 13.16 30.35 29.03
C PHE A 350 13.83 29.09 28.47
N GLY A 351 14.74 28.49 29.25
CA GLY A 351 15.35 27.17 28.98
C GLY A 351 14.34 26.03 28.81
N LEU A 352 13.09 26.23 29.26
CA LEU A 352 11.94 25.31 29.05
C LEU A 352 11.63 25.06 27.57
N ARG A 353 11.93 26.03 26.69
CA ARG A 353 11.56 25.96 25.26
C ARG A 353 12.36 24.90 24.50
N ASN A 354 13.50 24.45 25.04
CA ASN A 354 14.28 23.39 24.42
C ASN A 354 13.90 22.03 24.97
N THR A 355 13.75 21.85 26.29
CA THR A 355 13.53 20.51 26.86
C THR A 355 12.09 20.03 26.67
N ILE A 356 11.08 20.74 27.20
CA ILE A 356 9.66 20.30 27.09
C ILE A 356 9.20 20.29 25.63
N LYS A 357 9.60 21.30 24.85
CA LYS A 357 9.20 21.38 23.43
C LYS A 357 9.90 20.33 22.58
N ALA A 358 11.19 20.01 22.83
CA ALA A 358 11.85 18.92 22.13
C ALA A 358 11.28 17.56 22.54
N SER A 359 10.97 17.36 23.82
CA SER A 359 10.32 16.14 24.31
C SER A 359 8.95 15.92 23.68
N MET A 360 8.10 16.97 23.59
CA MET A 360 6.80 16.85 22.91
C MET A 360 6.93 16.71 21.40
N ALA A 361 7.88 17.42 20.77
CA ALA A 361 8.17 17.24 19.36
C ALA A 361 8.66 15.81 19.05
N ALA A 362 9.39 15.19 19.99
CA ALA A 362 9.81 13.79 19.90
C ALA A 362 8.64 12.80 19.96
N LEU A 363 7.45 13.20 20.42
CA LEU A 363 6.22 12.41 20.37
C LEU A 363 5.31 12.79 19.18
N GLY A 364 5.81 13.57 18.22
CA GLY A 364 5.00 14.07 17.10
C GLY A 364 3.94 15.08 17.57
N GLY A 365 4.12 15.58 18.80
CA GLY A 365 3.22 16.47 19.51
C GLY A 365 3.71 17.91 19.57
N GLY A 366 2.95 18.74 20.31
CA GLY A 366 3.23 20.16 20.49
C GLY A 366 3.37 20.55 21.95
N ALA A 367 4.20 21.56 22.23
CA ALA A 367 4.17 22.29 23.49
C ALA A 367 4.00 23.79 23.24
N THR A 368 3.04 24.40 23.89
CA THR A 368 2.80 25.85 23.87
C THR A 368 2.80 26.40 25.29
N VAL A 369 3.39 27.58 25.48
CA VAL A 369 3.40 28.30 26.75
C VAL A 369 2.76 29.66 26.52
N THR A 370 1.76 29.97 27.32
CA THR A 370 1.05 31.25 27.27
C THR A 370 1.04 31.86 28.65
N SER A 371 1.38 33.15 28.76
CA SER A 371 1.31 33.88 30.03
C SER A 371 0.67 35.25 29.75
N PRO A 372 -0.58 35.48 30.17
CA PRO A 372 -1.25 36.75 29.97
C PRO A 372 -0.71 37.83 30.93
N ALA A 373 -0.81 39.09 30.54
CA ALA A 373 -0.34 40.24 31.33
C ALA A 373 -1.05 40.37 32.70
N SER A 374 -2.19 39.71 32.88
CA SER A 374 -2.93 39.60 34.13
C SER A 374 -2.28 38.68 35.18
N GLY A 375 -1.18 38.00 34.85
CA GLY A 375 -0.51 37.01 35.69
C GLY A 375 -0.84 35.57 35.32
N GLY A 376 -0.11 34.63 35.92
CA GLY A 376 -0.21 33.19 35.70
C GLY A 376 0.46 32.67 34.44
N THR A 377 0.68 31.36 34.37
CA THR A 377 1.23 30.68 33.19
C THR A 377 0.39 29.47 32.85
N THR A 378 0.18 29.24 31.56
CA THR A 378 -0.47 28.03 31.03
C THR A 378 0.45 27.33 30.06
N ILE A 379 0.80 26.09 30.36
CA ILE A 379 1.56 25.17 29.50
C ILE A 379 0.57 24.17 28.91
N THR A 380 0.52 24.04 27.59
CA THR A 380 -0.30 23.04 26.89
C THR A 380 0.61 22.07 26.15
N LEU A 381 0.47 20.78 26.46
CA LEU A 381 1.13 19.65 25.82
C LEU A 381 0.09 18.91 24.96
N SER A 382 0.43 18.51 23.73
CA SER A 382 -0.48 17.77 22.85
C SER A 382 0.24 16.62 22.13
N ILE A 383 -0.40 15.45 21.99
CA ILE A 383 0.20 14.22 21.45
C ILE A 383 -0.82 13.32 20.71
N PRO A 384 -0.49 12.75 19.54
CA PRO A 384 -1.36 11.83 18.79
C PRO A 384 -1.39 10.41 19.40
N LEU A 385 -2.52 9.70 19.27
CA LEU A 385 -2.82 8.39 19.91
C LEU A 385 -2.94 7.19 18.93
N THR A 386 -2.37 7.25 17.72
CA THR A 386 -2.66 6.25 16.66
C THR A 386 -1.93 4.90 16.86
N GLU A 387 -2.69 3.80 16.91
CA GLU A 387 -2.17 2.42 16.88
C GLU A 387 -1.80 1.96 15.46
N ALA A 388 -0.77 1.12 15.34
CA ALA A 388 -0.27 0.58 14.07
C ALA A 388 -1.28 -0.39 13.43
N HIS A 389 -1.91 0.04 12.32
CA HIS A 389 -2.80 -0.80 11.53
C HIS A 389 -2.01 -1.85 10.72
N VAL A 390 -2.48 -3.10 10.67
CA VAL A 390 -1.88 -4.15 9.83
C VAL A 390 -2.12 -3.80 8.36
N LEU A 391 -1.05 -3.49 7.64
CA LEU A 391 -1.09 -3.08 6.24
C LEU A 391 -1.40 -4.28 5.33
N GLN A 392 -2.62 -4.31 4.77
CA GLN A 392 -2.99 -5.32 3.79
C GLN A 392 -2.36 -5.01 2.43
N MET A 393 -1.74 -6.02 1.82
CA MET A 393 -1.18 -5.90 0.47
C MET A 393 -2.30 -5.69 -0.57
N PRO A 394 -2.14 -4.76 -1.54
CA PRO A 394 -3.07 -4.66 -2.67
C PRO A 394 -3.16 -5.99 -3.45
N SER A 395 -4.33 -6.63 -3.49
CA SER A 395 -4.53 -7.94 -4.14
C SER A 395 -5.11 -7.86 -5.58
N GLU A 396 -4.73 -8.87 -6.38
CA GLU A 396 -5.10 -9.29 -7.77
C GLU A 396 -4.95 -8.32 -8.99
N PRO A 397 -4.48 -8.82 -10.16
CA PRO A 397 -4.34 -8.05 -11.40
C PRO A 397 -5.71 -7.58 -11.97
N SER A 398 -5.72 -6.45 -12.71
CA SER A 398 -6.93 -5.73 -13.14
C SER A 398 -7.97 -6.58 -13.88
N LEU A 399 -7.52 -7.51 -14.73
CA LEU A 399 -8.39 -8.39 -15.52
C LEU A 399 -9.16 -9.37 -14.62
N GLU A 400 -8.52 -9.90 -13.58
CA GLU A 400 -9.15 -10.82 -12.63
C GLU A 400 -10.10 -10.07 -11.70
N ALA A 401 -9.72 -8.93 -11.13
CA ALA A 401 -10.61 -8.12 -10.29
C ALA A 401 -11.94 -7.76 -10.98
N VAL A 402 -11.90 -7.56 -12.29
CA VAL A 402 -13.05 -7.18 -13.12
C VAL A 402 -13.86 -8.37 -13.65
N THR A 403 -13.25 -9.54 -13.86
CA THR A 403 -13.90 -10.74 -14.42
C THR A 403 -13.99 -11.94 -13.45
N ARG A 404 -13.58 -11.76 -12.18
CA ARG A 404 -13.63 -12.80 -11.14
C ARG A 404 -15.04 -13.31 -10.91
N SER A 405 -16.02 -12.42 -11.00
CA SER A 405 -17.41 -12.80 -10.86
C SER A 405 -17.84 -13.59 -12.08
N TRP A 406 -18.23 -14.85 -11.86
CA TRP A 406 -18.89 -15.67 -12.86
C TRP A 406 -20.11 -14.97 -13.46
N LEU A 407 -20.80 -14.11 -12.70
CA LEU A 407 -21.91 -13.28 -13.17
C LEU A 407 -21.48 -12.25 -14.24
N ALA A 408 -20.32 -11.61 -14.05
CA ALA A 408 -19.79 -10.66 -15.04
C ALA A 408 -19.43 -11.37 -16.36
N ARG A 409 -18.87 -12.58 -16.27
CA ARG A 409 -18.57 -13.43 -17.44
C ARG A 409 -19.84 -13.89 -18.14
N LEU A 410 -20.89 -14.24 -17.40
CA LEU A 410 -22.20 -14.55 -17.98
C LEU A 410 -22.84 -13.35 -18.67
N CYS A 411 -22.65 -12.14 -18.15
CA CYS A 411 -23.15 -10.92 -18.79
C CYS A 411 -22.47 -10.66 -20.15
N ILE A 412 -21.18 -11.02 -20.31
CA ILE A 412 -20.45 -10.93 -21.58
C ILE A 412 -21.06 -11.85 -22.66
N ILE A 413 -21.52 -13.04 -22.27
CA ILE A 413 -22.11 -14.01 -23.22
C ILE A 413 -23.61 -13.78 -23.47
N SER A 414 -24.19 -12.70 -22.95
CA SER A 414 -25.62 -12.37 -23.15
C SER A 414 -26.08 -12.34 -24.62
N PRO A 415 -25.26 -11.92 -25.63
CA PRO A 415 -25.66 -12.06 -27.03
C PRO A 415 -25.86 -13.52 -27.45
N SER A 416 -25.05 -14.45 -26.90
CA SER A 416 -25.19 -15.88 -27.19
C SER A 416 -26.41 -16.50 -26.50
N ILE A 417 -26.78 -16.00 -25.32
CA ILE A 417 -28.05 -16.36 -24.65
C ILE A 417 -29.24 -15.94 -25.52
N PHE A 418 -29.19 -14.72 -26.07
CA PHE A 418 -30.20 -14.25 -27.02
C PHE A 418 -30.29 -15.16 -28.26
N GLY A 419 -29.16 -15.62 -28.80
CA GLY A 419 -29.16 -16.58 -29.92
C GLY A 419 -29.92 -17.87 -29.58
N LEU A 420 -29.89 -18.31 -28.33
CA LEU A 420 -30.66 -19.47 -27.86
C LEU A 420 -32.18 -19.20 -27.87
N LEU A 421 -32.59 -17.99 -27.49
CA LEU A 421 -33.99 -17.55 -27.49
C LEU A 421 -34.55 -17.38 -28.90
N THR A 422 -33.68 -17.21 -29.89
CA THR A 422 -34.03 -16.98 -31.31
C THR A 422 -33.70 -18.18 -32.20
N VAL A 423 -33.46 -19.36 -31.61
CA VAL A 423 -33.22 -20.62 -32.34
C VAL A 423 -34.32 -20.93 -33.35
N TRP A 424 -35.57 -20.55 -33.04
CA TRP A 424 -36.67 -20.72 -33.99
C TRP A 424 -36.44 -19.96 -35.30
N ASP A 425 -36.05 -18.67 -35.26
CA ASP A 425 -35.71 -17.90 -36.47
C ASP A 425 -34.54 -18.55 -37.23
N LEU A 426 -33.51 -19.00 -36.50
CA LEU A 426 -32.37 -19.70 -37.09
C LEU A 426 -32.79 -20.97 -37.85
N THR A 427 -33.80 -21.72 -37.37
CA THR A 427 -34.22 -22.98 -38.01
C THR A 427 -35.31 -22.80 -39.07
N SER A 428 -36.20 -21.81 -38.92
CA SER A 428 -37.27 -21.55 -39.90
C SER A 428 -36.78 -20.78 -41.14
N SER A 429 -35.72 -19.98 -40.99
CA SER A 429 -35.21 -19.10 -42.05
C SER A 429 -34.10 -19.73 -42.90
N LEU A 430 -33.73 -20.99 -42.62
CA LEU A 430 -32.69 -21.76 -43.33
C LEU A 430 -33.30 -22.99 -44.04
N ASN A 431 -32.53 -23.58 -44.95
CA ASN A 431 -32.91 -24.86 -45.55
C ASN A 431 -32.96 -25.96 -44.47
N PRO A 432 -33.94 -26.90 -44.54
CA PRO A 432 -34.16 -27.91 -43.51
C PRO A 432 -32.88 -28.72 -43.24
N SER A 433 -32.25 -28.43 -42.11
CA SER A 433 -31.00 -29.07 -41.69
C SER A 433 -30.82 -28.85 -40.19
N SER A 434 -30.36 -29.87 -39.47
CA SER A 434 -30.03 -29.75 -38.05
C SER A 434 -28.62 -29.17 -37.80
N LEU A 435 -27.79 -29.08 -38.85
CA LEU A 435 -26.37 -28.73 -38.75
C LEU A 435 -26.12 -27.33 -38.14
N PRO A 436 -26.78 -26.24 -38.57
CA PRO A 436 -26.56 -24.91 -37.99
C PRO A 436 -26.95 -24.85 -36.51
N LEU A 437 -28.05 -25.50 -36.15
CA LEU A 437 -28.52 -25.59 -34.77
C LEU A 437 -27.52 -26.34 -33.88
N ILE A 438 -27.07 -27.52 -34.32
CA ILE A 438 -26.08 -28.31 -33.57
C ILE A 438 -24.79 -27.52 -33.39
N ALA A 439 -24.28 -26.89 -34.46
CA ALA A 439 -23.07 -26.09 -34.39
C ALA A 439 -23.20 -24.90 -33.43
N PHE A 440 -24.34 -24.21 -33.44
CA PHE A 440 -24.62 -23.12 -32.51
C PHE A 440 -24.72 -23.60 -31.05
N LEU A 441 -25.40 -24.72 -30.78
CA LEU A 441 -25.50 -25.28 -29.43
C LEU A 441 -24.13 -25.72 -28.88
N VAL A 442 -23.29 -26.32 -29.72
CA VAL A 442 -21.90 -26.67 -29.37
C VAL A 442 -21.10 -25.41 -29.05
N PHE A 443 -21.17 -24.38 -29.90
CA PHE A 443 -20.56 -23.08 -29.62
C PHE A 443 -21.02 -22.49 -28.29
N PHE A 444 -22.32 -22.49 -28.02
CA PHE A 444 -22.89 -21.98 -26.78
C PHE A 444 -22.40 -22.75 -25.54
N ALA A 445 -22.31 -24.07 -25.63
CA ALA A 445 -21.77 -24.92 -24.55
C ALA A 445 -20.31 -24.58 -24.24
N PHE A 446 -19.46 -24.42 -25.26
CA PHE A 446 -18.07 -24.00 -25.05
C PHE A 446 -17.95 -22.57 -24.51
N ASN A 447 -18.86 -21.67 -24.89
CA ASN A 447 -18.90 -20.31 -24.39
C ASN A 447 -19.22 -20.28 -22.87
N ILE A 448 -20.20 -21.07 -22.42
CA ILE A 448 -20.48 -21.26 -20.99
C ILE A 448 -19.30 -21.89 -20.27
N ALA A 449 -18.70 -22.95 -20.84
CA ALA A 449 -17.56 -23.62 -20.24
C ALA A 449 -16.39 -22.65 -20.03
N LEU A 450 -16.08 -21.81 -21.03
CA LEU A 450 -15.05 -20.77 -20.92
C LEU A 450 -15.39 -19.74 -19.83
N ALA A 451 -16.67 -19.36 -19.71
CA ALA A 451 -17.13 -18.42 -18.68
C ALA A 451 -17.07 -19.01 -17.27
N ILE A 452 -17.25 -20.32 -17.08
CA ILE A 452 -17.21 -20.97 -15.76
C ILE A 452 -15.76 -21.29 -15.36
N PHE A 453 -15.02 -21.97 -16.24
CA PHE A 453 -13.67 -22.51 -15.98
C PHE A 453 -12.54 -21.53 -16.29
N TRP A 454 -12.84 -20.23 -16.27
CA TRP A 454 -11.90 -19.16 -16.59
C TRP A 454 -10.58 -19.20 -15.80
N GLY A 455 -10.64 -19.55 -14.51
CA GLY A 455 -9.49 -19.55 -13.61
C GLY A 455 -8.68 -20.85 -13.62
N THR A 456 -8.94 -21.75 -14.57
CA THR A 456 -8.26 -23.05 -14.68
C THR A 456 -7.25 -23.06 -15.82
N ASP A 457 -6.32 -24.01 -15.81
CA ASP A 457 -5.33 -24.21 -16.89
C ASP A 457 -5.98 -24.47 -18.26
N HIS A 458 -7.25 -24.87 -18.28
CA HIS A 458 -8.02 -25.12 -19.51
C HIS A 458 -8.50 -23.84 -20.22
N ARG A 459 -8.30 -22.65 -19.65
CA ARG A 459 -8.76 -21.36 -20.20
C ARG A 459 -8.39 -21.16 -21.67
N VAL A 460 -7.13 -21.39 -22.03
CA VAL A 460 -6.65 -21.18 -23.42
C VAL A 460 -7.26 -22.19 -24.38
N PHE A 461 -7.35 -23.46 -23.98
CA PHE A 461 -7.99 -24.50 -24.78
C PHE A 461 -9.46 -24.17 -25.04
N LEU A 462 -10.21 -23.81 -23.98
CA LEU A 462 -11.62 -23.44 -24.09
C LEU A 462 -11.81 -22.21 -24.99
N ALA A 463 -10.92 -21.21 -24.92
CA ALA A 463 -10.95 -20.05 -25.81
C ALA A 463 -10.77 -20.42 -27.30
N VAL A 464 -9.80 -21.29 -27.60
CA VAL A 464 -9.59 -21.80 -28.97
C VAL A 464 -10.78 -22.64 -29.44
N ALA A 465 -11.36 -23.48 -28.56
CA ALA A 465 -12.54 -24.26 -28.87
C ALA A 465 -13.78 -23.39 -29.12
N THR A 466 -14.00 -22.34 -28.32
CA THR A 466 -15.07 -21.35 -28.55
C THR A 466 -14.90 -20.65 -29.90
N PHE A 467 -13.68 -20.26 -30.27
CA PHE A 467 -13.39 -19.70 -31.59
C PHE A 467 -13.67 -20.69 -32.73
N ALA A 468 -13.18 -21.92 -32.63
CA ALA A 468 -13.36 -22.94 -33.66
C ALA A 468 -14.83 -23.30 -33.86
N THR A 469 -15.59 -23.42 -32.77
CA THR A 469 -17.02 -23.74 -32.81
C THR A 469 -17.88 -22.56 -33.29
N ALA A 470 -17.47 -21.31 -33.01
CA ALA A 470 -18.06 -20.12 -33.63
C ALA A 470 -17.88 -20.12 -35.15
N ALA A 471 -16.66 -20.44 -35.62
CA ALA A 471 -16.38 -20.55 -37.04
C ALA A 471 -17.19 -21.67 -37.69
N LEU A 472 -17.32 -22.82 -37.01
CA LEU A 472 -18.15 -23.93 -37.47
C LEU A 472 -19.63 -23.54 -37.56
N ALA A 473 -20.17 -22.77 -36.62
CA ALA A 473 -21.54 -22.28 -36.68
C ALA A 473 -21.78 -21.39 -37.91
N LEU A 474 -20.86 -20.46 -38.22
CA LEU A 474 -20.95 -19.63 -39.43
C LEU A 474 -20.87 -20.46 -40.72
N LEU A 475 -19.96 -21.44 -40.78
CA LEU A 475 -19.80 -22.33 -41.95
C LEU A 475 -21.00 -23.26 -42.13
N ALA A 476 -21.55 -23.81 -41.04
CA ALA A 476 -22.74 -24.64 -41.07
C ALA A 476 -23.94 -23.85 -41.62
N THR A 477 -24.12 -22.60 -41.18
CA THR A 477 -25.17 -21.72 -41.70
C THR A 477 -24.98 -21.40 -43.17
N TYR A 478 -23.74 -21.23 -43.65
CA TYR A 478 -23.46 -20.96 -45.07
C TYR A 478 -23.97 -22.07 -45.99
N VAL A 479 -23.77 -23.33 -45.60
CA VAL A 479 -24.23 -24.49 -46.39
C VAL A 479 -25.77 -24.62 -46.38
N SER A 480 -26.44 -24.03 -45.38
CA SER A 480 -27.89 -24.11 -45.20
C SER A 480 -28.64 -22.84 -45.64
N LEU A 481 -28.01 -21.93 -46.37
CA LEU A 481 -28.67 -20.71 -46.86
C LEU A 481 -29.83 -21.04 -47.83
N ALA A 482 -30.95 -20.34 -47.66
CA ALA A 482 -32.20 -20.49 -48.41
C ALA A 482 -32.59 -19.19 -49.14
N GLY A 483 -31.62 -18.50 -49.73
CA GLY A 483 -31.86 -17.22 -50.42
C GLY A 483 -32.15 -16.07 -49.44
N CYS A 484 -33.14 -15.23 -49.74
CA CYS A 484 -33.40 -14.02 -48.94
C CYS A 484 -34.06 -14.27 -47.59
N SER A 485 -34.78 -15.39 -47.41
CA SER A 485 -35.36 -15.75 -46.10
C SER A 485 -34.29 -15.88 -45.01
N SER A 486 -33.08 -16.30 -45.40
CA SER A 486 -31.94 -16.47 -44.48
C SER A 486 -31.32 -15.16 -44.00
N SER A 487 -31.72 -14.00 -44.51
CA SER A 487 -31.12 -12.71 -44.16
C SER A 487 -31.26 -12.39 -42.66
N SER A 488 -32.45 -12.63 -42.07
CA SER A 488 -32.70 -12.43 -40.62
C SER A 488 -31.81 -13.33 -39.77
N ALA A 489 -31.82 -14.64 -40.05
CA ALA A 489 -31.02 -15.63 -39.34
C ALA A 489 -29.51 -15.31 -39.39
N VAL A 490 -28.99 -14.89 -40.57
CA VAL A 490 -27.58 -14.47 -40.70
C VAL A 490 -27.30 -13.22 -39.87
N HIS A 491 -28.17 -12.22 -39.91
CA HIS A 491 -28.03 -11.00 -39.11
C HIS A 491 -27.95 -11.28 -37.60
N TRP A 492 -28.88 -12.09 -37.08
CA TRP A 492 -28.95 -12.39 -35.65
C TRP A 492 -27.89 -13.39 -35.19
N LEU A 493 -27.46 -14.33 -36.05
CA LEU A 493 -26.35 -15.23 -35.76
C LEU A 493 -25.03 -14.48 -35.56
N ILE A 494 -24.73 -13.50 -36.42
CA ILE A 494 -23.54 -12.64 -36.29
C ILE A 494 -23.55 -11.95 -34.91
N ASN A 495 -24.68 -11.39 -34.51
CA ASN A 495 -24.83 -10.76 -33.20
C ASN A 495 -24.70 -11.77 -32.05
N ALA A 496 -25.30 -12.96 -32.18
CA ALA A 496 -25.27 -13.99 -31.15
C ALA A 496 -23.86 -14.53 -30.86
N ILE A 497 -22.99 -14.60 -31.87
CA ILE A 497 -21.61 -15.06 -31.72
C ILE A 497 -20.74 -14.02 -30.99
N THR A 498 -21.08 -12.73 -31.07
CA THR A 498 -20.30 -11.60 -30.52
C THR A 498 -19.88 -11.79 -29.06
N GLY A 499 -20.76 -12.30 -28.20
CA GLY A 499 -20.43 -12.54 -26.79
C GLY A 499 -19.26 -13.51 -26.60
N GLY A 500 -19.22 -14.58 -27.40
CA GLY A 500 -18.11 -15.53 -27.43
C GLY A 500 -16.83 -14.94 -28.02
N ILE A 501 -16.92 -14.04 -29.00
CA ILE A 501 -15.76 -13.29 -29.55
C ILE A 501 -15.10 -12.49 -28.43
N VAL A 502 -15.89 -11.66 -27.74
CA VAL A 502 -15.40 -10.79 -26.65
C VAL A 502 -14.80 -11.62 -25.52
N LEU A 503 -15.48 -12.69 -25.11
CA LEU A 503 -14.97 -13.58 -24.06
C LEU A 503 -13.65 -14.25 -24.46
N THR A 504 -13.53 -14.72 -25.70
CA THR A 504 -12.29 -15.32 -26.25
C THR A 504 -11.14 -14.32 -26.27
N ILE A 505 -11.39 -13.07 -26.68
CA ILE A 505 -10.38 -12.00 -26.70
C ILE A 505 -9.86 -11.72 -25.29
N PHE A 506 -10.75 -11.62 -24.30
CA PHE A 506 -10.33 -11.46 -22.90
C PHE A 506 -9.62 -12.72 -22.38
N ALA A 507 -10.06 -13.91 -22.77
CA ALA A 507 -9.45 -15.16 -22.33
C ALA A 507 -8.01 -15.27 -22.83
N LEU A 508 -7.74 -14.75 -24.02
CA LEU A 508 -6.42 -14.72 -24.65
C LEU A 508 -5.65 -13.42 -24.37
N ALA A 509 -5.96 -12.65 -23.32
CA ALA A 509 -5.39 -11.32 -23.09
C ALA A 509 -3.84 -11.26 -23.12
N THR A 510 -3.14 -12.31 -22.70
CA THR A 510 -1.67 -12.39 -22.73
C THR A 510 -1.13 -13.06 -24.00
N ASN A 511 -1.99 -13.67 -24.81
CA ASN A 511 -1.63 -14.45 -25.98
C ASN A 511 -1.78 -13.61 -27.27
N PRO A 512 -0.78 -13.59 -28.17
CA PRO A 512 -0.86 -12.80 -29.42
C PRO A 512 -2.03 -13.20 -30.33
N LEU A 513 -2.53 -14.44 -30.23
CA LEU A 513 -3.67 -14.94 -31.02
C LEU A 513 -4.93 -14.08 -30.85
N ARG A 514 -5.09 -13.35 -29.73
CA ARG A 514 -6.25 -12.49 -29.48
C ARG A 514 -6.50 -11.46 -30.60
N ILE A 515 -5.42 -10.98 -31.24
CA ILE A 515 -5.50 -9.94 -32.28
C ILE A 515 -6.16 -10.50 -33.55
N SER A 516 -5.98 -11.80 -33.82
CA SER A 516 -6.51 -12.47 -35.01
C SER A 516 -7.97 -12.90 -34.88
N VAL A 517 -8.50 -13.00 -33.65
CA VAL A 517 -9.87 -13.50 -33.38
C VAL A 517 -10.93 -12.65 -34.08
N LEU A 518 -10.93 -11.34 -33.87
CA LEU A 518 -11.93 -10.43 -34.44
C LEU A 518 -11.83 -10.36 -35.98
N PRO A 519 -10.64 -10.16 -36.59
CA PRO A 519 -10.50 -10.18 -38.06
C PRO A 519 -10.93 -11.50 -38.68
N ALA A 520 -10.56 -12.65 -38.11
CA ALA A 520 -10.90 -13.96 -38.67
C ALA A 520 -12.40 -14.22 -38.68
N LEU A 521 -13.11 -13.94 -37.59
CA LEU A 521 -14.58 -14.08 -37.54
C LEU A 521 -15.29 -13.02 -38.39
N THR A 522 -14.71 -11.83 -38.55
CA THR A 522 -15.23 -10.81 -39.47
C THR A 522 -15.14 -11.29 -40.92
N ILE A 523 -13.99 -11.83 -41.34
CA ILE A 523 -13.81 -12.39 -42.69
C ILE A 523 -14.80 -13.53 -42.93
N LEU A 524 -14.96 -14.43 -41.95
CA LEU A 524 -15.88 -15.54 -42.08
C LEU A 524 -17.34 -15.09 -42.11
N GLY A 525 -17.71 -14.08 -41.32
CA GLY A 525 -19.04 -13.47 -41.38
C GLY A 525 -19.30 -12.77 -42.73
N LEU A 526 -18.30 -12.06 -43.28
CA LEU A 526 -18.40 -11.47 -44.62
C LEU A 526 -18.55 -12.56 -45.70
N PHE A 527 -17.83 -13.68 -45.57
CA PHE A 527 -17.98 -14.84 -46.46
C PHE A 527 -19.39 -15.44 -46.38
N LEU A 528 -19.94 -15.58 -45.16
CA LEU A 528 -21.33 -16.00 -44.95
C LEU A 528 -22.31 -15.07 -45.66
N ILE A 529 -22.15 -13.75 -45.47
CA ILE A 529 -23.00 -12.73 -46.10
C ILE A 529 -22.89 -12.77 -47.62
N TRP A 530 -21.70 -13.05 -48.15
CA TRP A 530 -21.48 -13.17 -49.60
C TRP A 530 -22.25 -14.34 -50.22
N GLY A 531 -22.64 -15.34 -49.43
CA GLY A 531 -23.55 -16.41 -49.86
C GLY A 531 -25.00 -15.96 -50.11
N LEU A 532 -25.42 -14.81 -49.59
CA LEU A 532 -26.79 -14.29 -49.80
C LEU A 532 -26.94 -13.58 -51.16
N PRO A 533 -28.16 -13.51 -51.72
CA PRO A 533 -28.45 -12.67 -52.88
C PRO A 533 -28.20 -11.17 -52.61
N ASN A 534 -27.78 -10.42 -53.63
CA ASN A 534 -27.38 -9.00 -53.49
C ASN A 534 -28.45 -8.12 -52.82
N ASP A 535 -29.71 -8.33 -53.16
CA ASP A 535 -30.84 -7.50 -52.70
C ASP A 535 -31.07 -7.60 -51.18
N CYS A 536 -30.56 -8.66 -50.55
CA CYS A 536 -30.82 -8.99 -49.15
C CYS A 536 -29.57 -8.94 -48.27
N ARG A 537 -28.42 -8.50 -48.80
CA ARG A 537 -27.14 -8.37 -48.06
C ARG A 537 -27.09 -7.16 -47.13
N GLY A 538 -27.90 -6.13 -47.39
CA GLY A 538 -27.77 -4.83 -46.70
C GLY A 538 -27.79 -4.93 -45.18
N VAL A 539 -28.78 -5.60 -44.61
CA VAL A 539 -28.95 -5.72 -43.15
C VAL A 539 -27.81 -6.52 -42.49
N PRO A 540 -27.43 -7.71 -42.98
CA PRO A 540 -26.25 -8.43 -42.48
C PRO A 540 -24.92 -7.67 -42.61
N VAL A 541 -24.71 -6.96 -43.73
CA VAL A 541 -23.51 -6.12 -43.92
C VAL A 541 -23.44 -5.01 -42.87
N MET A 542 -24.54 -4.30 -42.65
CA MET A 542 -24.59 -3.27 -41.62
C MET A 542 -24.36 -3.85 -40.22
N SER A 543 -24.89 -5.05 -39.96
CA SER A 543 -24.69 -5.78 -38.70
C SER A 543 -23.21 -6.00 -38.42
N ILE A 544 -22.49 -6.63 -39.36
CA ILE A 544 -21.10 -7.01 -39.10
C ILE A 544 -20.20 -5.79 -38.89
N PHE A 545 -20.42 -4.71 -39.64
CA PHE A 545 -19.69 -3.45 -39.42
C PHE A 545 -20.04 -2.82 -38.06
N GLY A 546 -21.31 -2.81 -37.68
CA GLY A 546 -21.75 -2.35 -36.36
C GLY A 546 -21.11 -3.16 -35.23
N THR A 547 -21.20 -4.49 -35.30
CA THR A 547 -20.60 -5.43 -34.34
C THR A 547 -19.10 -5.18 -34.20
N VAL A 548 -18.36 -5.08 -35.31
CA VAL A 548 -16.92 -4.80 -35.29
C VAL A 548 -16.62 -3.46 -34.60
N ALA A 549 -17.37 -2.40 -34.93
CA ALA A 549 -17.20 -1.10 -34.31
C ALA A 549 -17.45 -1.13 -32.79
N TYR A 550 -18.50 -1.82 -32.34
CA TYR A 550 -18.79 -1.98 -30.91
C TYR A 550 -17.75 -2.82 -30.17
N VAL A 551 -17.27 -3.91 -30.77
CA VAL A 551 -16.21 -4.74 -30.18
C VAL A 551 -14.92 -3.94 -30.06
N ILE A 552 -14.50 -3.21 -31.10
CA ILE A 552 -13.31 -2.34 -31.05
C ILE A 552 -13.46 -1.26 -29.99
N GLY A 553 -14.60 -0.55 -29.95
CA GLY A 553 -14.87 0.48 -28.95
C GLY A 553 -14.88 -0.07 -27.53
N GLY A 554 -15.48 -1.24 -27.32
CA GLY A 554 -15.48 -1.95 -26.04
C GLY A 554 -14.08 -2.41 -25.61
N MET A 555 -13.28 -2.94 -26.54
CA MET A 555 -11.89 -3.34 -26.27
C MET A 555 -11.00 -2.16 -25.92
N TYR A 556 -11.12 -1.04 -26.65
CA TYR A 556 -10.39 0.19 -26.34
C TYR A 556 -10.75 0.72 -24.94
N THR A 557 -12.05 0.71 -24.63
CA THR A 557 -12.58 1.09 -23.32
C THR A 557 -12.03 0.21 -22.21
N ALA A 558 -12.09 -1.12 -22.37
CA ALA A 558 -11.57 -2.08 -21.41
C ALA A 558 -10.06 -1.94 -21.22
N ARG A 559 -9.30 -1.78 -22.32
CA ARG A 559 -7.86 -1.53 -22.27
C ARG A 559 -7.52 -0.27 -21.50
N SER A 560 -8.17 0.86 -21.81
CA SER A 560 -7.93 2.14 -21.13
C SER A 560 -8.26 2.06 -19.64
N LEU A 561 -9.30 1.31 -19.28
CA LEU A 561 -9.67 1.05 -17.90
C LEU A 561 -8.60 0.20 -17.19
N PHE A 562 -8.18 -0.92 -17.79
CA PHE A 562 -7.20 -1.84 -17.22
C PHE A 562 -5.83 -1.20 -17.05
N GLU A 563 -5.33 -0.45 -18.03
CA GLU A 563 -4.06 0.28 -17.93
C GLU A 563 -4.06 1.23 -16.71
N LYS A 564 -5.19 1.89 -16.43
CA LYS A 564 -5.33 2.76 -15.26
C LYS A 564 -5.47 2.01 -13.95
N PHE A 565 -6.16 0.87 -13.94
CA PHE A 565 -6.21 -0.02 -12.77
C PHE A 565 -4.82 -0.55 -12.43
N ASP A 566 -4.06 -1.02 -13.43
CA ASP A 566 -2.72 -1.56 -13.25
C ASP A 566 -1.75 -0.47 -12.77
N ALA A 567 -1.83 0.75 -13.32
CA ALA A 567 -1.05 1.89 -12.83
C ALA A 567 -1.36 2.21 -11.36
N LYS A 568 -2.64 2.32 -10.99
CA LYS A 568 -3.05 2.57 -9.60
C LYS A 568 -2.61 1.45 -8.64
N ARG A 569 -2.64 0.21 -9.11
CA ARG A 569 -2.17 -0.95 -8.34
C ARG A 569 -0.66 -0.87 -8.12
N ALA A 570 0.12 -0.52 -9.14
CA ALA A 570 1.56 -0.34 -9.02
C ALA A 570 1.91 0.74 -7.99
N ASP A 571 1.21 1.89 -8.04
CA ASP A 571 1.37 2.97 -7.05
C ASP A 571 1.03 2.48 -5.63
N ALA A 572 -0.07 1.75 -5.47
CA ALA A 572 -0.47 1.20 -4.17
C ALA A 572 0.52 0.16 -3.63
N GLN A 573 1.11 -0.66 -4.51
CA GLN A 573 2.14 -1.64 -4.15
C GLN A 573 3.41 -0.94 -3.68
N GLU A 574 3.83 0.14 -4.35
CA GLU A 574 4.96 0.97 -3.94
C GLU A 574 4.71 1.60 -2.56
N LEU A 575 3.52 2.16 -2.32
CA LEU A 575 3.15 2.71 -1.01
C LEU A 575 3.19 1.63 0.09
N TRP A 576 2.66 0.44 -0.18
CA TRP A 576 2.69 -0.68 0.76
C TRP A 576 4.14 -1.11 1.08
N THR A 577 5.01 -1.22 0.07
CA THR A 577 6.43 -1.55 0.28
C THR A 577 7.11 -0.51 1.16
N ARG A 578 6.94 0.78 0.85
CA ARG A 578 7.52 1.88 1.66
C ARG A 578 7.04 1.86 3.11
N ALA A 579 5.73 1.68 3.33
CA ALA A 579 5.18 1.61 4.67
C ALA A 579 5.69 0.38 5.45
N THR A 580 5.84 -0.76 4.79
CA THR A 580 6.37 -1.99 5.40
C THR A 580 7.85 -1.84 5.77
N GLU A 581 8.65 -1.22 4.90
CA GLU A 581 10.05 -0.88 5.20
C GLU A 581 10.15 0.06 6.41
N GLN A 582 9.30 1.09 6.48
CA GLN A 582 9.25 2.00 7.62
C GLN A 582 8.84 1.30 8.93
N GLN A 583 7.84 0.42 8.90
CA GLN A 583 7.45 -0.37 10.08
C GLN A 583 8.59 -1.27 10.56
N THR A 584 9.33 -1.87 9.63
CA THR A 584 10.50 -2.70 9.94
C THR A 584 11.62 -1.88 10.58
N GLU A 585 11.88 -0.66 10.07
CA GLU A 585 12.87 0.24 10.66
C GLU A 585 12.47 0.74 12.05
N ILE A 586 11.18 1.06 12.27
CA ILE A 586 10.66 1.40 13.60
C ILE A 586 10.90 0.25 14.58
N ALA A 587 10.54 -0.98 14.19
CA ALA A 587 10.75 -2.16 15.00
C ALA A 587 12.25 -2.39 15.30
N ARG A 588 13.12 -2.15 14.32
CA ARG A 588 14.59 -2.24 14.48
C ARG A 588 15.09 -1.21 15.50
N GLN A 589 14.70 0.06 15.36
CA GLN A 589 15.11 1.12 16.29
C GLN A 589 14.56 0.90 17.70
N ALA A 590 13.34 0.39 17.82
CA ALA A 590 12.75 0.01 19.11
C ALA A 590 13.54 -1.13 19.77
N ALA A 591 13.92 -2.17 19.03
CA ALA A 591 14.74 -3.26 19.55
C ALA A 591 16.13 -2.80 19.99
N ILE A 592 16.74 -1.86 19.26
CA ILE A 592 18.00 -1.21 19.65
C ILE A 592 17.80 -0.44 20.95
N SER A 593 16.83 0.47 21.04
CA SER A 593 16.56 1.24 22.27
C SER A 593 16.26 0.32 23.48
N GLU A 594 15.52 -0.78 23.28
CA GLU A 594 15.26 -1.76 24.35
C GLU A 594 16.55 -2.45 24.83
N SER A 595 17.47 -2.80 23.92
CA SER A 595 18.79 -3.33 24.27
C SER A 595 19.62 -2.32 25.06
N TRP A 596 19.53 -1.04 24.70
CA TRP A 596 20.23 0.06 25.38
C TRP A 596 19.66 0.32 26.79
N SER A 597 18.35 0.08 27.01
CA SER A 597 17.69 0.22 28.31
C SER A 597 18.16 -0.80 29.38
N ARG A 598 18.69 -1.97 28.95
CA ARG A 598 19.21 -3.00 29.86
C ARG A 598 20.54 -2.61 30.50
N VAL A 599 21.21 -1.59 29.96
CA VAL A 599 22.49 -1.11 30.48
C VAL A 599 22.27 0.11 31.37
N SER A 600 21.78 -0.11 32.59
CA SER A 600 21.80 0.99 33.56
C SER A 600 21.49 0.64 35.01
N SER A 601 20.90 -0.51 35.37
CA SER A 601 20.48 -0.73 36.77
C SER A 601 21.66 -0.80 37.75
N THR A 602 22.76 -1.44 37.34
CA THR A 602 24.01 -1.55 38.13
C THR A 602 24.80 -0.25 38.16
N ALA A 603 24.87 0.49 37.05
CA ALA A 603 25.49 1.80 36.99
C ALA A 603 24.68 2.85 37.78
N LYS A 604 23.35 2.83 37.66
CA LYS A 604 22.42 3.70 38.43
C LYS A 604 22.59 3.49 39.92
N SER A 605 22.59 2.24 40.39
CA SER A 605 22.76 1.96 41.82
C SER A 605 24.13 2.41 42.33
N PHE A 606 25.19 2.19 41.55
CA PHE A 606 26.54 2.63 41.91
C PHE A 606 26.67 4.17 41.99
N LEU A 607 26.15 4.89 41.00
CA LEU A 607 26.15 6.36 41.03
C LEU A 607 25.32 6.88 42.23
N ALA A 608 24.21 6.21 42.58
CA ALA A 608 23.38 6.57 43.73
C ALA A 608 24.09 6.33 45.07
N ASP A 609 24.86 5.25 45.19
CA ASP A 609 25.68 4.97 46.36
C ASP A 609 26.78 6.03 46.55
N ILE A 610 27.36 6.55 45.46
CA ILE A 610 28.33 7.66 45.50
C ILE A 610 27.63 8.97 45.89
N ALA A 611 26.52 9.30 45.22
CA ALA A 611 25.79 10.56 45.45
C ALA A 611 25.23 10.67 46.88
N SER A 612 24.84 9.54 47.48
CA SER A 612 24.39 9.46 48.88
C SER A 612 25.54 9.43 49.91
N GLY A 613 26.80 9.37 49.45
CA GLY A 613 27.98 9.33 50.29
C GLY A 613 28.26 7.98 50.94
N VAL A 614 27.51 6.94 50.59
CA VAL A 614 27.69 5.55 51.08
C VAL A 614 29.01 4.97 50.57
N VAL A 615 29.36 5.26 49.33
CA VAL A 615 30.59 4.82 48.67
C VAL A 615 31.51 6.01 48.44
N ASP A 616 32.78 5.86 48.83
CA ASP A 616 33.81 6.87 48.55
C ASP A 616 34.29 6.76 47.09
N PRO A 617 34.10 7.79 46.25
CA PRO A 617 34.48 7.74 44.84
C PRO A 617 36.00 7.70 44.60
N LEU A 618 36.82 8.09 45.58
CA LEU A 618 38.28 8.18 45.41
C LEU A 618 39.03 6.88 45.74
N THR A 619 38.32 5.86 46.23
CA THR A 619 38.95 4.57 46.56
C THR A 619 39.34 3.80 45.30
N GLN A 620 40.39 2.98 45.40
CA GLN A 620 40.82 2.13 44.28
C GLN A 620 39.71 1.18 43.80
N GLY A 621 38.91 0.63 44.72
CA GLY A 621 37.76 -0.22 44.38
C GLY A 621 36.66 0.51 43.61
N SER A 622 36.32 1.75 43.99
CA SER A 622 35.32 2.56 43.27
C SER A 622 35.79 2.95 41.87
N ARG A 623 37.07 3.28 41.70
CA ARG A 623 37.64 3.58 40.37
C ARG A 623 37.64 2.37 39.44
N ALA A 624 37.99 1.18 39.95
CA ALA A 624 37.93 -0.06 39.20
C ALA A 624 36.49 -0.42 38.79
N ARG A 625 35.53 -0.26 39.71
CA ARG A 625 34.10 -0.47 39.43
C ARG A 625 33.55 0.52 38.39
N ALA A 626 33.94 1.79 38.47
CA ALA A 626 33.55 2.81 37.50
C ALA A 626 34.06 2.48 36.09
N GLY A 627 35.32 2.07 35.96
CA GLY A 627 35.90 1.65 34.68
C GLY A 627 35.25 0.38 34.11
N ALA A 628 34.89 -0.57 34.97
CA ALA A 628 34.17 -1.78 34.56
C ALA A 628 32.75 -1.48 34.04
N GLU A 629 31.99 -0.61 34.71
CA GLU A 629 30.66 -0.20 34.24
C GLU A 629 30.75 0.68 32.97
N GLU A 630 31.74 1.58 32.86
CA GLU A 630 31.99 2.34 31.62
C GLU A 630 32.26 1.40 30.44
N SER A 631 33.13 0.41 30.64
CA SER A 631 33.46 -0.61 29.66
C SER A 631 32.23 -1.40 29.21
N ARG A 632 31.39 -1.84 30.15
CA ARG A 632 30.12 -2.54 29.84
C ARG A 632 29.18 -1.67 29.02
N ILE A 633 29.08 -0.38 29.34
CA ILE A 633 28.25 0.56 28.57
C ILE A 633 28.84 0.75 27.18
N ARG A 634 30.13 1.08 27.06
CA ARG A 634 30.81 1.35 25.78
C ARG A 634 30.76 0.17 24.82
N VAL A 635 30.87 -1.06 25.35
CA VAL A 635 30.69 -2.28 24.56
C VAL A 635 29.26 -2.34 24.04
N ASN A 636 28.24 -2.21 24.87
CA ASN A 636 26.85 -2.23 24.39
C ASN A 636 26.50 -1.08 23.42
N LEU A 637 27.23 0.03 23.45
CA LEU A 637 27.06 1.17 22.53
C LEU A 637 27.68 0.95 21.14
N GLY A 638 28.65 0.03 21.01
CA GLY A 638 29.40 -0.19 19.79
C GLY A 638 28.65 -1.07 18.79
N HIS A 639 28.04 -0.45 17.77
CA HIS A 639 27.47 -1.08 16.56
C HIS A 639 26.10 -1.76 16.72
N ALA A 640 25.05 -0.99 16.44
CA ALA A 640 23.67 -1.47 16.33
C ALA A 640 23.48 -2.58 15.27
N ASP A 641 24.29 -2.61 14.21
CA ASP A 641 24.23 -3.67 13.19
C ASP A 641 24.96 -4.96 13.63
N ALA A 642 25.79 -4.91 14.69
CA ALA A 642 26.54 -6.06 15.20
C ALA A 642 25.77 -6.93 16.22
N LEU A 643 24.65 -6.41 16.77
CA LEU A 643 23.83 -7.06 17.81
C LEU A 643 23.21 -8.40 17.36
N ALA A 644 23.18 -8.68 16.06
CA ALA A 644 22.68 -9.94 15.52
C ALA A 644 23.79 -10.96 15.17
N SER A 645 25.06 -10.66 15.48
CA SER A 645 26.19 -11.54 15.17
C SER A 645 26.61 -12.38 16.37
N GLY A 646 26.83 -13.68 16.16
CA GLY A 646 27.22 -14.59 17.26
C GLY A 646 28.63 -14.34 17.81
N MET A 647 29.47 -13.62 17.08
CA MET A 647 30.76 -13.12 17.57
C MET A 647 30.58 -12.02 18.62
N TRP A 648 29.62 -11.12 18.39
CA TRP A 648 29.35 -10.02 19.31
C TRP A 648 28.78 -10.51 20.64
N GLU A 649 27.92 -11.53 20.61
CA GLU A 649 27.43 -12.21 21.83
C GLU A 649 28.58 -12.75 22.69
N SER A 650 29.63 -13.29 22.07
CA SER A 650 30.79 -13.83 22.79
C SER A 650 31.65 -12.73 23.42
N VAL A 651 31.80 -11.58 22.76
CA VAL A 651 32.47 -10.39 23.33
C VAL A 651 31.67 -9.83 24.50
N GLN A 652 30.34 -9.79 24.40
CA GLN A 652 29.47 -9.40 25.50
C GLN A 652 29.61 -10.33 26.71
N GLY A 653 29.70 -11.65 26.49
CA GLY A 653 29.95 -12.65 27.54
C GLY A 653 31.26 -12.41 28.30
N MET A 654 32.36 -12.18 27.57
CA MET A 654 33.67 -11.86 28.14
C MET A 654 33.62 -10.60 29.04
N VAL A 655 33.03 -9.52 28.53
CA VAL A 655 32.93 -8.23 29.25
C VAL A 655 32.03 -8.37 30.48
N ALA A 656 30.97 -9.18 30.41
CA ALA A 656 30.13 -9.49 31.56
C ALA A 656 30.88 -10.28 32.64
N ALA A 657 31.67 -11.28 32.26
CA ALA A 657 32.50 -12.06 33.18
C ALA A 657 33.56 -11.19 33.89
N ALA A 658 34.24 -10.31 33.15
CA ALA A 658 35.19 -9.34 33.71
C ALA A 658 34.53 -8.35 34.66
N GLY A 659 33.33 -7.86 34.31
CA GLY A 659 32.54 -6.96 35.16
C GLY A 659 32.14 -7.59 36.50
N LEU A 660 31.79 -8.88 36.52
CA LEU A 660 31.54 -9.62 37.78
C LEU A 660 32.78 -9.68 38.67
N ALA A 661 33.97 -9.73 38.07
CA ALA A 661 35.26 -9.68 38.77
C ALA A 661 35.77 -8.25 39.07
N GLN A 662 35.01 -7.20 38.71
CA GLN A 662 35.38 -5.78 38.87
C GLN A 662 36.65 -5.38 38.07
N ILE A 663 36.87 -6.03 36.92
CA ILE A 663 37.99 -5.77 36.01
C ILE A 663 37.47 -4.91 34.84
N SER A 664 38.21 -3.85 34.50
CA SER A 664 37.92 -2.99 33.34
C SER A 664 38.46 -3.60 32.05
N VAL A 665 37.65 -3.69 31.00
CA VAL A 665 38.00 -4.32 29.71
C VAL A 665 37.53 -3.41 28.56
N ASN A 666 38.46 -2.90 27.76
CA ASN A 666 38.14 -1.97 26.67
C ASN A 666 37.93 -2.71 25.34
N ALA A 667 36.74 -3.26 25.09
CA ALA A 667 36.43 -3.91 23.82
C ALA A 667 35.82 -2.92 22.80
N VAL A 668 36.38 -2.89 21.58
CA VAL A 668 35.97 -1.99 20.48
C VAL A 668 35.79 -2.80 19.18
N ALA A 669 34.55 -3.02 18.75
CA ALA A 669 34.28 -3.51 17.40
C ALA A 669 34.54 -2.40 16.37
N LEU A 670 35.24 -2.70 15.27
CA LEU A 670 35.44 -1.77 14.15
C LEU A 670 34.57 -2.11 12.94
N SER A 671 34.06 -3.36 12.86
CA SER A 671 33.12 -3.82 11.85
C SER A 671 32.21 -4.91 12.40
N ALA A 672 31.02 -5.08 11.81
CA ALA A 672 30.04 -6.10 12.14
C ALA A 672 30.13 -7.26 11.13
N GLY A 673 30.28 -8.49 11.62
CA GLY A 673 30.26 -9.70 10.79
C GLY A 673 28.85 -10.04 10.31
N SER A 674 28.74 -10.75 9.20
CA SER A 674 27.44 -11.22 8.68
C SER A 674 26.96 -12.51 9.37
N ARG A 675 27.83 -13.15 10.17
CA ARG A 675 27.58 -14.44 10.81
C ARG A 675 26.69 -14.31 12.03
N ARG A 676 25.52 -14.95 11.98
CA ARG A 676 24.56 -15.02 13.10
C ARG A 676 24.81 -16.19 14.06
N ASP A 677 25.61 -17.18 13.65
CA ASP A 677 25.87 -18.35 14.48
C ASP A 677 26.85 -18.02 15.63
N PRO A 678 26.58 -18.47 16.86
CA PRO A 678 27.47 -18.28 17.99
C PRO A 678 28.83 -18.96 17.78
N LEU A 679 29.90 -18.38 18.33
CA LEU A 679 31.22 -18.99 18.30
C LEU A 679 31.22 -20.33 19.05
N PRO A 680 32.08 -21.29 18.66
CA PRO A 680 32.29 -22.51 19.43
C PRO A 680 32.56 -22.20 20.91
N ALA A 681 31.90 -22.93 21.81
CA ALA A 681 31.93 -22.68 23.26
C ALA A 681 33.35 -22.63 23.86
N ALA A 682 34.30 -23.38 23.28
CA ALA A 682 35.70 -23.36 23.68
C ALA A 682 36.37 -21.99 23.49
N ILE A 683 35.98 -21.25 22.44
CA ILE A 683 36.50 -19.90 22.15
C ILE A 683 35.88 -18.89 23.12
N GLY A 684 34.58 -18.97 23.38
CA GLY A 684 33.91 -18.14 24.40
C GLY A 684 34.55 -18.31 25.78
N ALA A 685 34.80 -19.56 26.21
CA ALA A 685 35.47 -19.86 27.47
C ALA A 685 36.92 -19.35 27.52
N ALA A 686 37.64 -19.36 26.39
CA ALA A 686 39.00 -18.82 26.31
C ALA A 686 39.02 -17.29 26.46
N LEU A 687 38.06 -16.58 25.85
CA LEU A 687 37.91 -15.13 26.01
C LEU A 687 37.63 -14.76 27.47
N GLU A 688 36.68 -15.45 28.11
CA GLU A 688 36.37 -15.27 29.53
C GLU A 688 37.59 -15.53 30.43
N SER A 689 38.32 -16.62 30.19
CA SER A 689 39.56 -16.96 30.92
C SER A 689 40.63 -15.86 30.75
N THR A 690 40.80 -15.35 29.53
CA THR A 690 41.75 -14.27 29.23
C THR A 690 41.43 -13.00 30.00
N ALA A 691 40.16 -12.61 30.08
CA ALA A 691 39.73 -11.43 30.82
C ALA A 691 39.97 -11.55 32.34
N LEU A 692 39.91 -12.76 32.89
CA LEU A 692 40.16 -13.04 34.30
C LEU A 692 41.66 -13.18 34.63
N ALA A 693 42.50 -13.57 33.67
CA ALA A 693 43.93 -13.80 33.86
C ALA A 693 44.77 -12.52 33.98
N TYR A 694 44.29 -11.39 33.44
CA TYR A 694 45.00 -10.11 33.46
C TYR A 694 44.21 -9.01 34.22
N PRO A 695 44.06 -9.14 35.56
CA PRO A 695 43.38 -8.13 36.36
C PRO A 695 44.16 -6.81 36.36
N ASN A 696 43.48 -5.70 36.11
CA ASN A 696 44.00 -4.33 36.08
C ASN A 696 44.81 -3.90 34.83
N GLN A 697 44.71 -4.62 33.71
CA GLN A 697 45.29 -4.21 32.43
C GLN A 697 44.21 -3.91 31.38
N ALA A 698 44.50 -2.97 30.49
CA ALA A 698 43.58 -2.61 29.41
C ALA A 698 43.60 -3.68 28.32
N ILE A 699 42.62 -4.58 28.35
CA ILE A 699 42.42 -5.58 27.28
C ILE A 699 41.65 -4.90 26.14
N THR A 700 42.27 -4.83 24.97
CA THR A 700 41.71 -4.27 23.75
C THR A 700 41.25 -5.38 22.82
N VAL A 701 39.94 -5.48 22.56
CA VAL A 701 39.40 -6.41 21.55
C VAL A 701 39.04 -5.64 20.30
N ARG A 702 39.56 -6.05 19.13
CA ARG A 702 39.28 -5.52 17.81
C ARG A 702 38.68 -6.60 16.91
N LEU A 703 37.51 -6.31 16.35
CA LEU A 703 36.84 -7.18 15.39
C LEU A 703 37.02 -6.61 13.97
N PHE A 704 37.49 -7.45 13.05
CA PHE A 704 37.66 -7.17 11.63
C PHE A 704 36.84 -8.15 10.79
N THR A 705 36.27 -7.65 9.70
CA THR A 705 35.53 -8.46 8.74
C THR A 705 36.01 -8.07 7.35
N ASP A 706 36.59 -9.01 6.62
CA ASP A 706 36.96 -8.85 5.21
C ASP A 706 36.10 -9.80 4.35
N GLU A 707 35.98 -9.55 3.04
CA GLU A 707 35.05 -10.26 2.14
C GLU A 707 35.24 -11.80 2.14
N ASP A 708 36.41 -12.30 2.59
CA ASP A 708 36.78 -13.72 2.63
C ASP A 708 37.13 -14.29 4.04
N ALA A 709 37.14 -13.47 5.12
CA ALA A 709 37.47 -13.92 6.49
C ALA A 709 36.93 -12.99 7.61
N GLU A 710 36.51 -13.59 8.74
CA GLU A 710 36.20 -12.85 9.98
C GLU A 710 37.38 -12.99 10.96
N GLU A 711 37.99 -11.88 11.38
CA GLU A 711 39.14 -11.86 12.29
C GLU A 711 38.79 -11.18 13.61
N LEU A 712 39.01 -11.88 14.72
CA LEU A 712 38.88 -11.38 16.08
C LEU A 712 40.28 -11.25 16.68
N LEU A 713 40.74 -10.01 16.88
CA LEU A 713 42.01 -9.69 17.52
C LEU A 713 41.76 -9.29 18.98
N VAL A 714 42.40 -9.97 19.93
CA VAL A 714 42.30 -9.70 21.37
C VAL A 714 43.70 -9.40 21.90
N THR A 715 43.99 -8.14 22.20
CA THR A 715 45.28 -7.71 22.74
C THR A 715 45.17 -7.41 24.23
N ALA A 716 46.01 -8.03 25.05
CA ALA A 716 46.16 -7.75 26.48
C ALA A 716 47.56 -7.17 26.74
N LEU A 717 47.64 -5.89 27.10
CA LEU A 717 48.92 -5.20 27.36
C LEU A 717 49.38 -5.45 28.80
N GLY A 718 50.52 -6.14 28.98
CA GLY A 718 51.05 -6.41 30.33
C GLY A 718 52.56 -6.59 30.45
N ASP A 719 53.09 -6.19 31.62
CA ASP A 719 54.53 -6.21 31.96
C ASP A 719 55.11 -7.62 32.19
N GLU A 720 54.28 -8.66 32.35
CA GLU A 720 54.72 -10.05 32.50
C GLU A 720 53.81 -11.01 31.73
N ALA A 721 54.41 -11.88 30.93
CA ALA A 721 53.75 -12.93 30.16
C ALA A 721 53.21 -14.04 31.08
N LEU A 722 52.04 -13.83 31.68
CA LEU A 722 51.29 -14.91 32.32
C LEU A 722 50.78 -15.89 31.24
N PRO A 723 50.87 -17.21 31.44
CA PRO A 723 50.33 -18.18 30.49
C PRO A 723 48.80 -18.16 30.53
N ILE A 724 48.16 -17.83 29.40
CA ILE A 724 46.71 -17.96 29.21
C ILE A 724 46.37 -19.44 29.24
N TRP A 725 45.68 -19.91 30.29
CA TRP A 725 45.19 -21.28 30.33
C TRP A 725 43.91 -21.38 29.49
N VAL A 726 44.06 -21.96 28.29
CA VAL A 726 42.95 -22.42 27.45
C VAL A 726 42.67 -23.88 27.82
N PRO A 727 41.41 -24.34 27.94
CA PRO A 727 41.11 -25.74 28.21
C PRO A 727 41.54 -26.60 27.02
N GLY A 728 42.73 -27.19 27.11
CA GLY A 728 43.37 -27.98 26.07
C GLY A 728 44.89 -27.78 26.11
N ASP A 729 45.64 -28.87 26.10
CA ASP A 729 47.10 -28.89 26.22
C ASP A 729 47.76 -28.07 25.09
N LEU A 730 48.02 -26.79 25.33
CA LEU A 730 48.67 -25.86 24.39
C LEU A 730 49.86 -25.16 25.07
N THR A 731 50.72 -25.94 25.73
CA THR A 731 52.01 -25.44 26.22
C THR A 731 52.97 -25.23 25.05
N GLY A 732 53.28 -23.97 24.74
CA GLY A 732 54.39 -23.58 23.85
C GLY A 732 54.07 -23.22 22.38
N PHE A 733 52.99 -22.49 22.10
CA PHE A 733 52.58 -22.18 20.72
C PHE A 733 52.81 -20.72 20.30
N THR A 734 53.41 -20.53 19.12
CA THR A 734 53.46 -19.29 18.34
C THR A 734 52.28 -19.16 17.35
N SER A 735 51.64 -20.27 16.94
CA SER A 735 50.36 -20.30 16.21
C SER A 735 49.75 -21.71 16.18
N THR A 736 48.44 -21.86 16.40
CA THR A 736 47.70 -23.14 16.38
C THR A 736 46.47 -23.04 15.48
N GLU A 737 46.25 -24.03 14.60
CA GLU A 737 45.06 -24.13 13.76
C GLU A 737 44.09 -25.16 14.33
N LEU A 738 42.87 -24.72 14.68
CA LEU A 738 41.79 -25.55 15.19
C LEU A 738 40.73 -25.74 14.09
N GLN A 739 40.47 -26.98 13.71
CA GLN A 739 39.38 -27.31 12.78
C GLN A 739 38.10 -27.65 13.54
N PHE A 740 37.03 -26.92 13.21
CA PHE A 740 35.67 -27.21 13.63
C PHE A 740 34.83 -27.65 12.41
N ALA A 741 33.66 -28.24 12.67
CA ALA A 741 32.78 -28.75 11.61
C ALA A 741 32.46 -27.70 10.51
N ASP A 742 32.34 -26.42 10.91
CA ASP A 742 31.85 -25.35 10.04
C ASP A 742 32.86 -24.20 9.82
N CYS A 743 34.06 -24.26 10.44
CA CYS A 743 35.08 -23.21 10.28
C CYS A 743 36.49 -23.67 10.69
N GLN A 744 37.50 -23.04 10.09
CA GLN A 744 38.89 -23.09 10.54
C GLN A 744 39.17 -21.89 11.44
N VAL A 745 39.74 -22.12 12.61
CA VAL A 745 40.10 -21.07 13.56
C VAL A 745 41.59 -21.12 13.79
N LEU A 746 42.31 -20.11 13.34
CA LEU A 746 43.72 -19.93 13.63
C LEU A 746 43.85 -19.06 14.88
N VAL A 747 44.54 -19.55 15.91
CA VAL A 747 44.88 -18.79 17.11
C VAL A 747 46.38 -18.54 17.09
N ALA A 748 46.80 -17.29 16.98
CA ALA A 748 48.20 -16.88 17.08
C ALA A 748 48.43 -16.10 18.38
N LEU A 749 49.54 -16.37 19.04
CA LEU A 749 50.00 -15.65 20.22
C LEU A 749 51.24 -14.87 19.82
N ASP A 750 51.17 -13.55 19.92
CA ASP A 750 52.28 -12.65 19.66
C ASP A 750 52.68 -11.95 20.96
N THR A 751 53.93 -12.12 21.36
CA THR A 751 54.48 -11.56 22.60
C THR A 751 55.63 -10.63 22.25
N ASP A 752 55.35 -9.33 22.26
CA ASP A 752 56.33 -8.27 22.01
C ASP A 752 56.63 -7.51 23.31
N ASP A 753 57.69 -6.68 23.32
CA ASP A 753 58.09 -5.83 24.47
C ASP A 753 56.98 -4.86 24.95
N GLU A 754 55.87 -4.73 24.20
CA GLU A 754 54.70 -3.91 24.56
C GLU A 754 53.51 -4.73 25.12
N GLY A 755 53.48 -6.07 25.07
CA GLY A 755 52.41 -6.91 25.66
C GLY A 755 52.12 -8.23 24.95
N VAL A 756 50.99 -8.89 25.31
CA VAL A 756 50.54 -10.17 24.75
C VAL A 756 49.32 -9.97 23.84
N SER A 757 49.44 -10.30 22.55
CA SER A 757 48.33 -10.28 21.60
C SER A 757 47.88 -11.70 21.23
N ILE A 758 46.57 -11.96 21.33
CA ILE A 758 45.90 -13.17 20.85
C ILE A 758 45.16 -12.80 19.56
N VAL A 759 45.58 -13.35 18.42
CA VAL A 759 44.88 -13.19 17.14
C VAL A 759 44.05 -14.44 16.87
N ILE A 760 42.74 -14.30 16.73
CA ILE A 760 41.83 -15.39 16.37
C ILE A 760 41.28 -15.11 14.96
N ASN A 761 41.82 -15.80 13.95
CA ASN A 761 41.37 -15.68 12.56
C ASN A 761 40.42 -16.83 12.22
N ILE A 762 39.19 -16.52 11.80
CA ILE A 762 38.16 -17.51 11.49
C ILE A 762 37.94 -17.53 9.97
N ARG A 763 38.32 -18.62 9.32
CA ARG A 763 38.21 -18.81 7.85
C ARG A 763 37.17 -19.86 7.49
N ARG A 764 36.47 -19.66 6.38
CA ARG A 764 35.65 -20.71 5.76
C ARG A 764 36.53 -21.77 5.12
N PRO A 765 36.16 -23.07 5.18
CA PRO A 765 36.64 -24.02 4.21
C PRO A 765 36.09 -23.62 2.83
N LEU A 766 36.99 -23.41 1.86
CA LEU A 766 36.72 -22.90 0.50
C LEU A 766 35.76 -23.74 -0.38
N ASN A 767 35.01 -24.71 0.14
CA ASN A 767 34.33 -25.71 -0.69
C ASN A 767 33.04 -26.34 -0.10
N GLN A 768 32.09 -25.53 0.39
CA GLN A 768 30.71 -26.00 0.50
C GLN A 768 29.71 -24.95 -0.03
N PRO A 769 28.82 -25.32 -0.98
CA PRO A 769 27.79 -24.41 -1.47
C PRO A 769 26.80 -24.09 -0.35
N ALA A 770 26.34 -22.83 -0.31
CA ALA A 770 25.35 -22.36 0.65
C ALA A 770 24.14 -23.32 0.72
N PRO A 771 23.62 -23.64 1.92
CA PRO A 771 22.44 -24.48 2.02
C PRO A 771 21.29 -23.77 1.31
N SER A 772 20.71 -24.45 0.32
CA SER A 772 19.52 -24.01 -0.39
C SER A 772 18.44 -23.63 0.61
N GLN A 773 17.95 -22.40 0.51
CA GLN A 773 16.72 -21.96 1.17
C GLN A 773 15.64 -23.01 0.97
N ALA A 774 15.23 -23.67 2.05
CA ALA A 774 14.06 -24.54 2.05
C ALA A 774 12.81 -23.66 1.92
N VAL A 775 12.03 -23.97 0.88
CA VAL A 775 10.73 -23.41 0.52
C VAL A 775 9.68 -23.64 1.61
#